data_AF-A0A651H6T5-F1
#
_entry.id   AF-A0A651H6T5-F1
#
_cell.length_a   1.000
_cell.length_b   1.000
_cell.length_c   1.000
_cell.angle_alpha   90.00
_cell.angle_beta   90.00
_cell.angle_gamma   90.00
#
_symmetry.space_group_name_H-M   'P 1'
#
loop_
_entity.id
_entity.type
_entity.pdbx_description
1 polymer ?
#
loop_
_entity_poly.entity_id
_entity_poly.type
_entity_poly.pdbx_seq_one_letter_code
_entity_poly.pdbx_strand_id
1 'polypeptide(L)'
;MPLPHKSLFPPAPAGTRRTPLASERVRYDLPAAAVGRGSVAGWRFPGLERWCALHLRSIFWSGPAWGTNPAAIPPDTQCLLWQRRDGTCGAFLPLVSGNLCATLQPSPKGPVLQLAGAAPGDNPIARPGAVAALGASPAAALQAALEAAREVLGTFRLREEKPRPAFLDWFGWCTWDAFYHSVSQAGVRQGLSTFQKGGTVPGFVIIDDGWLDTEGDHLKDFPARADKFPGGLSALAATARKTGVRLFGVWHAFQGYWAGPHPKGPLSRRYQLHVQPGNIRPWNPEETRDLSRIHDSDIARFYQDFHRYLRDQGVDLVKVDGQSALQRFCEGSAGRGETMGRWQEALQGAAAVHFRGNLLHCMCNGNDVAYHLLNSNAWRNSDDYFPRRGPDQQQLHLVLNAYNALWSGGFSWPDWDMFQSHGPAADFHAVARSISGGPVYVSDHPGKQDFALLRRLALPTGAVPTWDRPATVTNDLVFTNVLEEPVALKIHNYRGPLGVLGCFHCWTGHDDRPVAARWRPADVPELPRSGAFLAYQPATGEVREVSSRKVQRDTLPPLGWSLWVLAPIGPAAAVPLGLADLWSGAAALDAIVHEAEDELAFRLRHPGRALFWSRRTPSTIRVDGRSVRPKPLGSGLYSVLCDKAERPLVRIRFATKSGRKRR
;
A
#
# COMPACT_ATOMS: atom_id res chain seq x y z
N MET A 1 -17.77 31.86 -24.15
CA MET A 1 -16.59 31.61 -25.00
C MET A 1 -15.97 32.97 -25.36
N PRO A 2 -14.65 33.11 -25.25
CA PRO A 2 -13.79 32.87 -26.41
C PRO A 2 -12.93 31.60 -26.25
N LEU A 3 -13.13 30.74 -27.26
CA LEU A 3 -12.29 29.75 -27.96
C LEU A 3 -10.75 29.86 -27.78
N PRO A 4 -9.95 28.94 -28.35
CA PRO A 4 -9.97 27.47 -28.34
C PRO A 4 -8.65 26.92 -27.74
N HIS A 5 -8.65 25.62 -27.42
CA HIS A 5 -7.46 24.81 -27.19
C HIS A 5 -6.31 25.16 -28.15
N LYS A 6 -5.10 25.43 -27.63
CA LYS A 6 -3.81 24.90 -28.15
C LYS A 6 -2.61 25.39 -27.30
N SER A 7 -2.46 24.82 -26.12
CA SER A 7 -1.28 23.97 -25.81
C SER A 7 -1.61 23.13 -24.57
N LEU A 8 -2.47 22.13 -24.72
CA LEU A 8 -2.56 21.10 -23.68
C LEU A 8 -1.18 20.45 -23.60
N PHE A 9 -0.53 20.30 -22.45
CA PHE A 9 0.79 19.65 -22.26
C PHE A 9 2.02 20.29 -23.00
N PRO A 10 3.25 20.26 -22.42
CA PRO A 10 4.45 20.87 -23.01
C PRO A 10 4.67 20.59 -24.49
N PRO A 11 5.32 21.54 -25.21
CA PRO A 11 5.86 21.23 -26.51
C PRO A 11 6.74 19.99 -26.37
N ALA A 12 6.39 18.95 -27.12
CA ALA A 12 7.17 17.74 -27.16
C ALA A 12 8.57 18.09 -27.72
N PRO A 13 9.66 17.50 -27.20
CA PRO A 13 10.98 17.73 -27.77
C PRO A 13 11.02 17.50 -29.28
N ALA A 14 11.90 18.22 -29.99
CA ALA A 14 12.03 18.07 -31.44
C ALA A 14 12.23 16.59 -31.84
N GLY A 15 11.47 16.12 -32.82
CA GLY A 15 11.49 14.74 -33.29
C GLY A 15 10.64 13.75 -32.47
N THR A 16 10.06 14.14 -31.33
CA THR A 16 9.08 13.31 -30.62
C THR A 16 7.69 13.48 -31.23
N ARG A 17 6.96 12.37 -31.41
CA ARG A 17 5.60 12.41 -31.92
C ARG A 17 4.64 12.46 -30.74
N ARG A 18 3.85 13.52 -30.69
CA ARG A 18 2.82 13.72 -29.69
C ARG A 18 1.48 13.24 -30.23
N THR A 19 0.86 12.29 -29.53
CA THR A 19 -0.43 11.71 -29.92
C THR A 19 -1.47 12.03 -28.84
N PRO A 20 -2.49 12.86 -29.15
CA PRO A 20 -3.60 13.07 -28.24
C PRO A 20 -4.33 11.75 -27.99
N LEU A 21 -4.68 11.49 -26.72
CA LEU A 21 -5.59 10.43 -26.32
C LEU A 21 -6.93 11.08 -25.93
N ALA A 22 -7.98 10.28 -25.71
CA ALA A 22 -9.27 10.83 -25.26
C ALA A 22 -9.11 11.61 -23.94
N SER A 23 -9.78 12.77 -23.83
CA SER A 23 -9.85 13.64 -22.62
C SER A 23 -8.48 14.02 -22.01
N GLU A 24 -7.92 15.19 -22.34
CA GLU A 24 -6.71 15.81 -21.73
C GLU A 24 -5.45 14.93 -21.52
N ARG A 25 -5.44 13.70 -22.03
CA ARG A 25 -4.36 12.71 -21.98
C ARG A 25 -3.51 12.77 -23.25
N VAL A 26 -2.22 12.52 -23.11
CA VAL A 26 -1.25 12.58 -24.22
C VAL A 26 -0.23 11.45 -24.09
N ARG A 27 0.08 10.80 -25.22
CA ARG A 27 1.22 9.89 -25.37
C ARG A 27 2.37 10.58 -26.09
N TYR A 28 3.59 10.31 -25.66
CA TYR A 28 4.83 10.75 -26.30
C TYR A 28 5.61 9.56 -26.84
N ASP A 29 5.69 9.47 -28.16
CA ASP A 29 6.48 8.48 -28.87
C ASP A 29 7.90 9.03 -29.15
N LEU A 30 8.92 8.29 -28.72
CA LEU A 30 10.32 8.65 -28.89
C LEU A 30 10.84 8.10 -30.23
N PRO A 31 11.54 8.88 -31.06
CA PRO A 31 12.12 8.39 -32.30
C PRO A 31 13.34 7.50 -32.03
N ALA A 32 13.66 6.59 -32.97
CA ALA A 32 14.82 5.70 -32.89
C ALA A 32 16.13 6.43 -32.55
N ALA A 33 16.40 7.56 -33.21
CA ALA A 33 17.60 8.35 -32.94
C ALA A 33 17.68 8.86 -31.49
N ALA A 34 16.55 9.16 -30.85
CA ALA A 34 16.53 9.57 -29.44
C ALA A 34 16.75 8.39 -28.50
N VAL A 35 16.19 7.22 -28.82
CA VAL A 35 16.47 5.96 -28.11
C VAL A 35 17.95 5.62 -28.15
N GLY A 36 18.59 5.74 -29.33
CA GLY A 36 20.03 5.50 -29.48
C GLY A 36 20.93 6.47 -28.71
N ARG A 37 20.47 7.71 -28.46
CA ARG A 37 21.20 8.69 -27.62
C ARG A 37 21.08 8.42 -26.12
N GLY A 38 20.17 7.55 -25.70
CA GLY A 38 19.94 7.24 -24.28
C GLY A 38 19.25 8.36 -23.49
N SER A 39 18.89 9.49 -24.09
CA SER A 39 18.19 10.57 -23.37
C SER A 39 17.43 11.51 -24.31
N VAL A 40 16.38 12.15 -23.76
CA VAL A 40 15.54 13.14 -24.47
C VAL A 40 15.36 14.37 -23.60
N ALA A 41 16.01 15.47 -23.98
CA ALA A 41 15.92 16.75 -23.29
C ALA A 41 14.75 17.60 -23.79
N GLY A 42 14.43 18.68 -23.07
CA GLY A 42 13.45 19.69 -23.50
C GLY A 42 12.04 19.52 -22.91
N TRP A 43 11.89 18.69 -21.88
CA TRP A 43 10.63 18.57 -21.15
C TRP A 43 10.37 19.84 -20.34
N ARG A 44 9.16 20.37 -20.45
CA ARG A 44 8.72 21.57 -19.73
C ARG A 44 7.41 21.25 -19.00
N PHE A 45 7.08 22.01 -17.96
CA PHE A 45 5.82 21.83 -17.22
C PHE A 45 5.12 23.19 -17.15
N PRO A 46 4.34 23.56 -18.20
CA PRO A 46 3.76 24.89 -18.30
C PRO A 46 2.80 25.21 -17.15
N GLY A 47 2.99 26.39 -16.57
CA GLY A 47 2.20 26.87 -15.44
C GLY A 47 2.48 26.16 -14.12
N LEU A 48 3.55 25.36 -14.01
CA LEU A 48 3.94 24.72 -12.76
C LEU A 48 4.16 25.76 -11.64
N GLU A 49 3.57 25.49 -10.47
CA GLU A 49 3.78 26.27 -9.25
C GLU A 49 4.53 25.44 -8.18
N ARG A 50 4.00 24.26 -7.88
CA ARG A 50 4.59 23.28 -6.96
C ARG A 50 4.53 21.89 -7.61
N TRP A 51 5.49 21.04 -7.30
CA TRP A 51 5.52 19.65 -7.76
C TRP A 51 5.75 18.69 -6.60
N CYS A 52 5.28 17.47 -6.80
CA CYS A 52 5.60 16.29 -5.99
C CYS A 52 6.10 15.20 -6.95
N ALA A 53 7.33 14.75 -6.76
CA ALA A 53 7.96 13.71 -7.54
C ALA A 53 8.09 12.44 -6.70
N LEU A 54 7.64 11.31 -7.23
CA LEU A 54 7.89 9.99 -6.67
C LEU A 54 9.05 9.38 -7.46
N HIS A 55 10.19 9.25 -6.79
CA HIS A 55 11.46 8.89 -7.40
C HIS A 55 12.13 7.74 -6.67
N LEU A 56 12.99 6.99 -7.36
CA LEU A 56 13.82 5.97 -6.71
C LEU A 56 14.90 6.65 -5.86
N ARG A 57 14.88 6.39 -4.55
CA ARG A 57 15.95 6.80 -3.62
C ARG A 57 17.07 5.77 -3.54
N SER A 58 16.75 4.54 -3.94
CA SER A 58 17.67 3.44 -4.15
C SER A 58 17.09 2.54 -5.25
N ILE A 59 17.84 1.53 -5.68
CA ILE A 59 17.35 0.56 -6.67
C ILE A 59 16.08 -0.20 -6.22
N PHE A 60 15.73 -0.17 -4.93
CA PHE A 60 14.64 -0.93 -4.33
C PHE A 60 13.44 -0.07 -3.94
N TRP A 61 13.70 1.17 -3.53
CA TRP A 61 12.77 1.97 -2.74
C TRP A 61 12.54 3.34 -3.36
N SER A 62 11.26 3.71 -3.44
CA SER A 62 10.83 5.04 -3.85
C SER A 62 10.56 5.93 -2.64
N GLY A 63 10.58 7.24 -2.86
CA GLY A 63 10.07 8.22 -1.91
C GLY A 63 9.62 9.50 -2.61
N PRO A 64 8.89 10.36 -1.90
CA PRO A 64 8.50 11.66 -2.40
C PRO A 64 9.65 12.67 -2.30
N ALA A 65 9.65 13.61 -3.23
CA ALA A 65 10.33 14.89 -3.13
C ALA A 65 9.37 16.00 -3.59
N TRP A 66 9.65 17.23 -3.17
CA TRP A 66 8.82 18.38 -3.49
C TRP A 66 9.68 19.54 -3.94
N GLY A 67 9.06 20.48 -4.65
CA GLY A 67 9.71 21.73 -4.97
C GLY A 67 8.88 22.62 -5.88
N THR A 68 9.49 23.71 -6.31
CA THR A 68 8.87 24.70 -7.21
C THR A 68 9.68 24.87 -8.51
N ASN A 69 10.96 24.50 -8.49
CA ASN A 69 11.85 24.56 -9.65
C ASN A 69 11.84 23.22 -10.41
N PRO A 70 11.43 23.17 -11.69
CA PRO A 70 11.49 21.94 -12.49
C PRO A 70 12.89 21.37 -12.63
N ALA A 71 13.94 22.19 -12.67
CA ALA A 71 15.32 21.72 -12.79
C ALA A 71 15.81 20.94 -11.56
N ALA A 72 15.11 21.06 -10.43
CA ALA A 72 15.41 20.39 -9.16
C ALA A 72 14.60 19.08 -8.96
N ILE A 73 13.83 18.65 -9.96
CA ILE A 73 13.16 17.34 -9.90
C ILE A 73 14.22 16.24 -9.74
N PRO A 74 14.13 15.38 -8.71
CA PRO A 74 15.20 14.45 -8.37
C PRO A 74 15.42 13.40 -9.45
N PRO A 75 16.63 12.79 -9.47
CA PRO A 75 16.94 11.71 -10.40
C PRO A 75 16.02 10.51 -10.18
N ASP A 76 15.88 9.71 -11.23
CA ASP A 76 15.05 8.51 -11.26
C ASP A 76 13.58 8.76 -10.86
N THR A 77 13.04 9.91 -11.25
CA THR A 77 11.62 10.23 -11.04
C THR A 77 10.76 9.38 -11.97
N GLN A 78 9.81 8.64 -11.39
CA GLN A 78 8.95 7.67 -12.07
C GLN A 78 7.50 8.15 -12.18
N CYS A 79 7.12 9.10 -11.33
CA CYS A 79 5.84 9.80 -11.40
C CYS A 79 6.05 11.23 -10.93
N LEU A 80 5.68 12.20 -11.77
CA LEU A 80 5.68 13.61 -11.41
C LEU A 80 4.24 14.12 -11.39
N LEU A 81 3.82 14.70 -10.27
CA LEU A 81 2.61 15.48 -10.13
C LEU A 81 2.96 16.96 -10.00
N TRP A 82 2.16 17.84 -10.57
CA TRP A 82 2.32 19.28 -10.32
C TRP A 82 1.01 20.04 -10.29
N GLN A 83 1.01 21.09 -9.47
CA GLN A 83 -0.02 22.11 -9.41
C GLN A 83 0.23 23.15 -10.50
N ARG A 84 -0.86 23.61 -11.14
CA ARG A 84 -0.82 24.64 -12.17
C ARG A 84 -1.48 25.94 -11.69
N ARG A 85 -1.00 27.07 -12.19
CA ARG A 85 -1.54 28.43 -11.94
C ARG A 85 -3.02 28.60 -12.26
N ASP A 86 -3.55 27.78 -13.17
CA ASP A 86 -4.96 27.78 -13.56
C ASP A 86 -5.86 26.96 -12.62
N GLY A 87 -5.29 26.41 -11.53
CA GLY A 87 -6.00 25.58 -10.55
C GLY A 87 -6.11 24.10 -10.94
N THR A 88 -5.69 23.72 -12.15
CA THR A 88 -5.62 22.30 -12.56
C THR A 88 -4.35 21.64 -12.04
N CYS A 89 -4.30 20.31 -12.14
CA CYS A 89 -3.12 19.51 -11.82
C CYS A 89 -2.68 18.71 -13.05
N GLY A 90 -1.39 18.39 -13.12
CA GLY A 90 -0.86 17.49 -14.14
C GLY A 90 -0.16 16.28 -13.52
N ALA A 91 -0.12 15.19 -14.28
CA ALA A 91 0.65 13.99 -14.01
C ALA A 91 1.50 13.62 -15.24
N PHE A 92 2.74 13.20 -14.99
CA PHE A 92 3.68 12.75 -16.03
C PHE A 92 4.33 11.43 -15.59
N LEU A 93 4.18 10.41 -16.43
CA LEU A 93 4.66 9.06 -16.18
C LEU A 93 5.65 8.66 -17.30
N PRO A 94 6.96 8.59 -17.01
CA PRO A 94 7.89 7.82 -17.80
C PRO A 94 7.42 6.37 -17.93
N LEU A 95 7.57 5.79 -19.13
CA LEU A 95 7.10 4.45 -19.45
C LEU A 95 8.24 3.43 -19.54
N VAL A 96 7.88 2.16 -19.38
CA VAL A 96 8.72 1.02 -19.77
C VAL A 96 8.08 0.34 -20.99
N SER A 97 8.75 0.37 -22.15
CA SER A 97 8.22 -0.17 -23.42
C SER A 97 9.25 -1.10 -24.08
N GLY A 98 8.96 -2.41 -24.05
CA GLY A 98 9.97 -3.45 -24.31
C GLY A 98 11.16 -3.25 -23.38
N ASN A 99 12.38 -3.30 -23.93
CA ASN A 99 13.62 -3.06 -23.17
C ASN A 99 13.90 -1.60 -22.78
N LEU A 100 13.08 -0.64 -23.22
CA LEU A 100 13.29 0.77 -22.88
C LEU A 100 12.68 1.09 -21.53
N CYS A 101 13.52 1.37 -20.54
CA CYS A 101 13.09 1.90 -19.26
C CYS A 101 13.37 3.41 -19.20
N ALA A 102 12.32 4.22 -19.13
CA ALA A 102 12.45 5.66 -19.02
C ALA A 102 12.30 6.15 -17.57
N THR A 103 13.12 7.13 -17.18
CA THR A 103 13.00 7.87 -15.91
C THR A 103 13.28 9.35 -16.16
N LEU A 104 12.69 10.23 -15.35
CA LEU A 104 12.96 11.66 -15.43
C LEU A 104 14.17 12.00 -14.55
N GLN A 105 15.11 12.78 -15.09
CA GLN A 105 16.35 13.20 -14.45
C GLN A 105 16.45 14.73 -14.39
N PRO A 106 17.12 15.30 -13.36
CA PRO A 106 17.40 16.73 -13.29
C PRO A 106 18.39 17.14 -14.39
N SER A 107 18.25 18.38 -14.87
CA SER A 107 19.34 19.03 -15.61
C SER A 107 19.23 20.55 -15.49
N PRO A 108 20.35 21.30 -15.62
CA PRO A 108 20.36 22.76 -15.55
C PRO A 108 19.42 23.43 -16.58
N LYS A 109 19.17 22.77 -17.73
CA LYS A 109 18.30 23.28 -18.79
C LYS A 109 16.84 22.81 -18.64
N GLY A 110 16.51 22.18 -17.51
CA GLY A 110 15.24 21.51 -17.23
C GLY A 110 15.34 19.99 -17.33
N PRO A 111 14.29 19.27 -16.90
CA PRO A 111 14.30 17.82 -16.83
C PRO A 111 14.54 17.12 -18.17
N VAL A 112 15.21 15.98 -18.09
CA VAL A 112 15.54 15.12 -19.22
C VAL A 112 14.95 13.74 -18.96
N LEU A 113 14.35 13.14 -19.99
CA LEU A 113 13.93 11.74 -19.92
C LEU A 113 15.14 10.86 -20.25
N GLN A 114 15.71 10.21 -19.23
CA GLN A 114 16.79 9.26 -19.38
C GLN A 114 16.22 7.89 -19.78
N LEU A 115 16.93 7.22 -20.68
CA LEU A 115 16.55 5.95 -21.26
C LEU A 115 17.64 4.92 -20.93
N ALA A 116 17.23 3.75 -20.45
CA ALA A 116 18.12 2.64 -20.14
C ALA A 116 17.49 1.30 -20.55
N GLY A 117 18.27 0.22 -20.44
CA GLY A 117 17.74 -1.15 -20.47
C GLY A 117 17.83 -1.92 -21.78
N ALA A 118 18.42 -1.34 -22.84
CA ALA A 118 18.66 -2.03 -24.12
C ALA A 118 19.59 -3.25 -23.94
N ALA A 119 19.31 -4.35 -24.64
CA ALA A 119 20.19 -5.51 -24.66
C ALA A 119 21.43 -5.25 -25.54
N PRO A 120 22.55 -5.98 -25.33
CA PRO A 120 23.67 -5.95 -26.25
C PRO A 120 23.22 -6.26 -27.69
N GLY A 121 23.52 -5.36 -28.63
CA GLY A 121 23.14 -5.53 -30.04
C GLY A 121 21.72 -5.08 -30.41
N ASP A 122 20.92 -4.57 -29.46
CA ASP A 122 19.59 -4.02 -29.76
C ASP A 122 19.71 -2.80 -30.68
N ASN A 123 19.04 -2.85 -31.84
CA ASN A 123 18.87 -1.68 -32.69
C ASN A 123 17.83 -0.73 -32.05
N PRO A 124 18.11 0.59 -31.98
CA PRO A 124 17.17 1.54 -31.42
C PRO A 124 15.95 1.68 -32.35
N ILE A 125 14.75 1.44 -31.79
CA ILE A 125 13.47 1.53 -32.52
C ILE A 125 12.57 2.53 -31.78
N ALA A 126 11.80 3.30 -32.56
CA ALA A 126 10.83 4.24 -32.02
C ALA A 126 9.76 3.54 -31.18
N ARG A 127 9.40 4.12 -30.03
CA ARG A 127 8.50 3.50 -29.05
C ARG A 127 7.92 4.52 -28.06
N PRO A 128 6.80 4.23 -27.38
CA PRO A 128 6.27 5.08 -26.31
C PRO A 128 7.30 5.25 -25.19
N GLY A 129 7.54 6.50 -24.76
CA GLY A 129 8.49 6.80 -23.68
C GLY A 129 7.87 7.51 -22.47
N ALA A 130 6.74 8.18 -22.66
CA ALA A 130 6.01 8.82 -21.57
C ALA A 130 4.52 8.97 -21.90
N VAL A 131 3.69 9.03 -20.86
CA VAL A 131 2.32 9.54 -20.93
C VAL A 131 2.13 10.66 -19.95
N ALA A 132 1.13 11.49 -20.21
CA ALA A 132 0.81 12.58 -19.33
C ALA A 132 -0.65 13.00 -19.42
N ALA A 133 -1.20 13.52 -18.33
CA ALA A 133 -2.60 13.88 -18.23
C ALA A 133 -2.83 15.10 -17.34
N LEU A 134 -3.88 15.86 -17.62
CA LEU A 134 -4.37 16.93 -16.75
C LEU A 134 -5.64 16.45 -16.03
N GLY A 135 -5.92 17.09 -14.90
CA GLY A 135 -7.16 16.88 -14.17
C GLY A 135 -7.46 18.02 -13.20
N ALA A 136 -8.70 18.06 -12.72
CA ALA A 136 -9.15 19.04 -11.74
C ALA A 136 -8.53 18.85 -10.33
N SER A 137 -7.83 17.74 -10.10
CA SER A 137 -7.11 17.42 -8.86
C SER A 137 -5.92 16.51 -9.14
N PRO A 138 -4.96 16.36 -8.20
CA PRO A 138 -3.82 15.47 -8.41
C PRO A 138 -4.24 14.01 -8.63
N ALA A 139 -5.23 13.54 -7.86
CA ALA A 139 -5.79 12.20 -8.01
C ALA A 139 -6.41 11.96 -9.39
N ALA A 140 -7.18 12.94 -9.90
CA ALA A 140 -7.80 12.83 -11.23
C ALA A 140 -6.74 12.82 -12.35
N ALA A 141 -5.73 13.69 -12.27
CA ALA A 141 -4.65 13.72 -13.25
C ALA A 141 -3.84 12.41 -13.25
N LEU A 142 -3.52 11.88 -12.07
CA LEU A 142 -2.77 10.63 -11.94
C LEU A 142 -3.56 9.42 -12.45
N GLN A 143 -4.84 9.31 -12.08
CA GLN A 143 -5.71 8.25 -12.57
C GLN A 143 -5.78 8.25 -14.11
N ALA A 144 -5.99 9.42 -14.72
CA ALA A 144 -6.01 9.56 -16.16
C ALA A 144 -4.67 9.16 -16.82
N ALA A 145 -3.53 9.52 -16.21
CA ALA A 145 -2.22 9.13 -16.70
C ALA A 145 -1.97 7.61 -16.59
N LEU A 146 -2.39 6.98 -15.49
CA LEU A 146 -2.30 5.53 -15.29
C LEU A 146 -3.16 4.75 -16.29
N GLU A 147 -4.38 5.21 -16.55
CA GLU A 147 -5.25 4.62 -17.58
C GLU A 147 -4.62 4.72 -18.97
N ALA A 148 -4.03 5.88 -19.31
CA ALA A 148 -3.29 6.03 -20.56
C ALA A 148 -2.06 5.11 -20.61
N ALA A 149 -1.29 5.00 -19.53
CA ALA A 149 -0.15 4.08 -19.47
C ALA A 149 -0.59 2.64 -19.71
N ARG A 150 -1.70 2.21 -19.10
CA ARG A 150 -2.29 0.88 -19.27
C ARG A 150 -2.71 0.64 -20.72
N GLU A 151 -3.45 1.58 -21.32
CA GLU A 151 -3.89 1.51 -22.73
C GLU A 151 -2.70 1.43 -23.70
N VAL A 152 -1.61 2.16 -23.41
CA VAL A 152 -0.44 2.24 -24.28
C VAL A 152 0.47 1.01 -24.15
N LEU A 153 0.67 0.49 -22.94
CA LEU A 153 1.62 -0.58 -22.68
C LEU A 153 0.99 -1.97 -22.83
N GLY A 154 -0.21 -2.19 -22.30
CA GLY A 154 -0.87 -3.49 -22.31
C GLY A 154 -0.18 -4.60 -21.48
N THR A 155 0.86 -4.28 -20.72
CA THR A 155 1.69 -5.24 -19.96
C THR A 155 1.35 -5.32 -18.47
N PHE A 156 0.42 -4.50 -17.98
CA PHE A 156 -0.03 -4.50 -16.60
C PHE A 156 -1.53 -4.23 -16.51
N ARG A 157 -2.10 -4.46 -15.32
CA ARG A 157 -3.48 -4.12 -14.98
C ARG A 157 -3.50 -3.20 -13.77
N LEU A 158 -4.50 -2.32 -13.71
CA LEU A 158 -4.72 -1.46 -12.55
C LEU A 158 -5.14 -2.31 -11.35
N ARG A 159 -4.92 -1.79 -10.13
CA ARG A 159 -5.26 -2.46 -8.86
C ARG A 159 -6.68 -3.04 -8.84
N GLU A 160 -7.64 -2.29 -9.37
CA GLU A 160 -9.08 -2.61 -9.33
C GLU A 160 -9.47 -3.73 -10.32
N GLU A 161 -8.62 -4.00 -11.30
CA GLU A 161 -8.82 -5.05 -12.31
C GLU A 161 -8.26 -6.39 -11.86
N LYS A 162 -7.69 -6.45 -10.64
CA LYS A 162 -7.01 -7.59 -10.08
C LYS A 162 -7.70 -8.06 -8.80
N PRO A 163 -7.69 -9.38 -8.52
CA PRO A 163 -8.28 -9.90 -7.29
C PRO A 163 -7.57 -9.30 -6.07
N ARG A 164 -8.35 -8.97 -5.03
CA ARG A 164 -7.81 -8.59 -3.73
C ARG A 164 -7.25 -9.85 -3.04
N PRO A 165 -5.99 -9.85 -2.55
CA PRO A 165 -5.43 -11.05 -1.94
C PRO A 165 -6.07 -11.36 -0.58
N ALA A 166 -6.27 -12.64 -0.28
CA ALA A 166 -7.05 -13.07 0.90
C ALA A 166 -6.37 -12.71 2.23
N PHE A 167 -5.04 -12.58 2.25
CA PHE A 167 -4.31 -12.25 3.48
C PHE A 167 -4.56 -10.82 3.99
N LEU A 168 -5.07 -9.91 3.14
CA LEU A 168 -5.39 -8.53 3.55
C LEU A 168 -6.55 -8.45 4.55
N ASP A 169 -7.39 -9.49 4.65
CA ASP A 169 -8.52 -9.53 5.57
C ASP A 169 -8.13 -9.99 6.98
N TRP A 170 -6.86 -10.36 7.17
CA TRP A 170 -6.36 -10.95 8.39
C TRP A 170 -5.21 -10.14 8.97
N PHE A 171 -5.17 -10.08 10.30
CA PHE A 171 -4.01 -9.64 11.05
C PHE A 171 -2.88 -10.64 10.88
N GLY A 172 -1.65 -10.16 10.68
CA GLY A 172 -0.51 -11.03 10.45
C GLY A 172 0.63 -10.89 11.45
N TRP A 173 1.58 -11.81 11.35
CA TRP A 173 2.88 -11.74 12.03
C TRP A 173 4.01 -12.11 11.08
N CYS A 174 5.00 -11.23 10.95
CA CYS A 174 6.23 -11.46 10.20
C CYS A 174 7.40 -11.68 11.16
N THR A 175 8.24 -12.68 10.91
CA THR A 175 9.30 -13.07 11.85
C THR A 175 10.56 -12.21 11.80
N TRP A 176 10.64 -11.21 10.92
CA TRP A 176 11.86 -10.44 10.65
C TRP A 176 12.43 -9.75 11.89
N ASP A 177 11.77 -8.76 12.49
CA ASP A 177 12.34 -8.11 13.69
C ASP A 177 12.42 -9.06 14.88
N ALA A 178 11.53 -10.06 14.93
CA ALA A 178 11.46 -11.02 16.03
C ALA A 178 12.72 -11.89 16.14
N PHE A 179 13.32 -12.26 15.00
CA PHE A 179 14.44 -13.21 14.98
C PHE A 179 15.56 -12.88 13.99
N TYR A 180 15.30 -12.03 13.00
CA TYR A 180 16.12 -11.85 11.80
C TYR A 180 16.51 -13.22 11.25
N HIS A 181 17.79 -13.40 10.92
CA HIS A 181 18.33 -14.64 10.40
C HIS A 181 18.29 -15.79 11.42
N SER A 182 18.02 -15.54 12.70
CA SER A 182 17.94 -16.55 13.75
C SER A 182 16.57 -17.24 13.85
N VAL A 183 15.67 -17.00 12.90
CA VAL A 183 14.35 -17.65 12.86
C VAL A 183 14.48 -19.18 12.86
N SER A 184 13.66 -19.86 13.65
CA SER A 184 13.68 -21.32 13.79
C SER A 184 12.29 -21.89 14.06
N GLN A 185 12.11 -23.19 13.83
CA GLN A 185 10.86 -23.88 14.13
C GLN A 185 10.43 -23.70 15.60
N ALA A 186 11.38 -23.73 16.55
CA ALA A 186 11.10 -23.55 17.96
C ALA A 186 10.67 -22.10 18.28
N GLY A 187 11.41 -21.10 17.75
CA GLY A 187 11.09 -19.69 17.96
C GLY A 187 9.71 -19.31 17.41
N VAL A 188 9.36 -19.79 16.22
CA VAL A 188 8.04 -19.53 15.62
C VAL A 188 6.93 -20.17 16.44
N ARG A 189 7.09 -21.41 16.91
CA ARG A 189 6.12 -22.07 17.81
C ARG A 189 5.91 -21.30 19.11
N GLN A 190 6.98 -20.79 19.70
CA GLN A 190 6.91 -19.96 20.90
C GLN A 190 6.12 -18.67 20.63
N GLY A 191 6.42 -17.96 19.54
CA GLY A 191 5.69 -16.75 19.16
C GLY A 191 4.20 -16.99 18.97
N LEU A 192 3.83 -18.03 18.22
CA LEU A 192 2.41 -18.40 18.05
C LEU A 192 1.73 -18.74 19.37
N SER A 193 2.40 -19.46 20.27
CA SER A 193 1.87 -19.74 21.61
C SER A 193 1.63 -18.45 22.41
N THR A 194 2.51 -17.45 22.31
CA THR A 194 2.30 -16.17 22.98
C THR A 194 1.09 -15.40 22.42
N PHE A 195 0.88 -15.39 21.11
CA PHE A 195 -0.32 -14.78 20.50
C PHE A 195 -1.62 -15.47 20.94
N GLN A 196 -1.64 -16.81 20.98
CA GLN A 196 -2.80 -17.57 21.46
C GLN A 196 -3.13 -17.23 22.92
N LYS A 197 -2.11 -17.19 23.80
CA LYS A 197 -2.30 -16.84 25.22
C LYS A 197 -2.82 -15.41 25.40
N GLY A 198 -2.42 -14.49 24.52
CA GLY A 198 -2.88 -13.10 24.56
C GLY A 198 -4.26 -12.84 23.93
N GLY A 199 -4.83 -13.81 23.20
CA GLY A 199 -6.18 -13.73 22.65
C GLY A 199 -6.32 -12.91 21.35
N THR A 200 -5.21 -12.55 20.71
CA THR A 200 -5.19 -11.99 19.35
C THR A 200 -4.30 -12.87 18.48
N VAL A 201 -4.91 -13.78 17.73
CA VAL A 201 -4.18 -14.75 16.90
C VAL A 201 -3.97 -14.18 15.49
N PRO A 202 -2.74 -14.24 14.94
CA PRO A 202 -2.51 -13.87 13.54
C PRO A 202 -3.22 -14.85 12.60
N GLY A 203 -4.02 -14.34 11.68
CA GLY A 203 -4.64 -15.13 10.61
C GLY A 203 -3.67 -15.48 9.49
N PHE A 204 -2.58 -14.71 9.31
CA PHE A 204 -1.46 -15.12 8.46
C PHE A 204 -0.11 -14.96 9.15
N VAL A 205 0.88 -15.73 8.72
CA VAL A 205 2.28 -15.56 9.17
C VAL A 205 3.22 -15.54 7.99
N ILE A 206 4.34 -14.83 8.12
CA ILE A 206 5.44 -14.87 7.15
C ILE A 206 6.71 -15.27 7.90
N ILE A 207 7.25 -16.43 7.55
CA ILE A 207 8.59 -16.83 7.96
C ILE A 207 9.56 -16.07 7.05
N ASP A 208 10.09 -14.98 7.57
CA ASP A 208 11.01 -14.08 6.89
C ASP A 208 12.44 -14.68 6.77
N ASP A 209 13.39 -13.94 6.21
CA ASP A 209 14.71 -14.44 5.83
C ASP A 209 15.45 -15.15 6.99
N GLY A 210 16.18 -16.23 6.64
CA GLY A 210 16.94 -17.09 7.55
C GLY A 210 16.55 -18.57 7.50
N TRP A 211 15.48 -18.94 6.78
CA TRP A 211 14.97 -20.32 6.69
C TRP A 211 15.50 -21.15 5.51
N LEU A 212 15.90 -20.48 4.41
CA LEU A 212 16.42 -21.10 3.18
C LEU A 212 17.80 -21.74 3.42
N ASP A 213 18.09 -22.84 2.72
CA ASP A 213 19.43 -23.42 2.69
C ASP A 213 20.35 -22.66 1.73
N THR A 214 21.35 -21.96 2.29
CA THR A 214 22.14 -20.96 1.57
C THR A 214 23.64 -21.11 1.82
N GLU A 215 24.43 -20.66 0.85
CA GLU A 215 25.88 -20.43 0.97
C GLU A 215 26.18 -18.96 0.73
N GLY A 216 26.48 -18.20 1.79
CA GLY A 216 26.53 -16.76 1.68
C GLY A 216 25.20 -16.20 1.18
N ASP A 217 25.21 -15.49 0.06
CA ASP A 217 24.01 -14.95 -0.61
C ASP A 217 23.46 -15.86 -1.72
N HIS A 218 23.94 -17.11 -1.84
CA HIS A 218 23.46 -18.05 -2.85
C HIS A 218 22.47 -19.08 -2.29
N LEU A 219 21.42 -19.38 -3.07
CA LEU A 219 20.50 -20.48 -2.78
C LEU A 219 21.15 -21.82 -3.15
N LYS A 220 21.24 -22.76 -2.20
CA LYS A 220 21.76 -24.11 -2.48
C LYS A 220 20.71 -25.00 -3.15
N ASP A 221 19.55 -25.11 -2.51
CA ASP A 221 18.42 -25.94 -2.95
C ASP A 221 17.11 -25.44 -2.30
N PHE A 222 15.97 -26.01 -2.67
CA PHE A 222 14.64 -25.63 -2.18
C PHE A 222 14.33 -26.04 -0.73
N PRO A 223 14.82 -27.17 -0.20
CA PRO A 223 14.53 -27.56 1.18
C PRO A 223 14.95 -26.52 2.22
N ALA A 224 14.13 -26.38 3.26
CA ALA A 224 14.46 -25.53 4.39
C ALA A 224 15.65 -26.11 5.17
N ARG A 225 16.38 -25.24 5.85
CA ARG A 225 17.51 -25.61 6.70
C ARG A 225 17.12 -26.59 7.80
N ALA A 226 17.65 -27.81 7.73
CA ALA A 226 17.34 -28.87 8.67
C ALA A 226 17.78 -28.57 10.12
N ASP A 227 18.84 -27.79 10.32
CA ASP A 227 19.32 -27.35 11.63
C ASP A 227 18.34 -26.40 12.34
N LYS A 228 17.60 -25.58 11.58
CA LYS A 228 16.61 -24.63 12.12
C LYS A 228 15.17 -25.16 12.07
N PHE A 229 14.89 -26.02 11.11
CA PHE A 229 13.57 -26.59 10.82
C PHE A 229 13.68 -28.12 10.71
N PRO A 230 13.95 -28.83 11.82
CA PRO A 230 14.20 -30.28 11.81
C PRO A 230 12.99 -31.12 11.35
N GLY A 231 11.76 -30.58 11.46
CA GLY A 231 10.55 -31.21 10.90
C GLY A 231 10.18 -30.69 9.51
N GLY A 232 11.02 -29.86 8.90
CA GLY A 232 10.70 -29.11 7.69
C GLY A 232 9.62 -28.05 7.90
N LEU A 233 9.27 -27.35 6.81
CA LEU A 233 8.21 -26.35 6.82
C LEU A 233 6.82 -26.99 7.01
N SER A 234 6.61 -28.21 6.52
CA SER A 234 5.34 -28.93 6.65
C SER A 234 4.93 -29.15 8.11
N ALA A 235 5.84 -29.58 8.98
CA ALA A 235 5.56 -29.74 10.40
C ALA A 235 5.26 -28.39 11.09
N LEU A 236 5.95 -27.32 10.68
CA LEU A 236 5.71 -25.99 11.21
C LEU A 236 4.36 -25.43 10.75
N ALA A 237 4.02 -25.55 9.47
CA ALA A 237 2.74 -25.13 8.89
C ALA A 237 1.57 -25.86 9.57
N ALA A 238 1.68 -27.18 9.76
CA ALA A 238 0.69 -27.97 10.49
C ALA A 238 0.53 -27.50 11.95
N THR A 239 1.63 -27.09 12.60
CA THR A 239 1.57 -26.53 13.96
C THR A 239 0.88 -25.17 13.96
N ALA A 240 1.21 -24.29 13.02
CA ALA A 240 0.62 -22.95 12.90
C ALA A 240 -0.89 -23.01 12.66
N ARG A 241 -1.37 -23.96 11.86
CA ARG A 241 -2.81 -24.13 11.63
C ARG A 241 -3.58 -24.49 12.91
N LYS A 242 -2.99 -25.31 13.77
CA LYS A 242 -3.58 -25.64 15.09
C LYS A 242 -3.68 -24.41 16.00
N THR A 243 -2.90 -23.35 15.73
CA THR A 243 -2.98 -22.12 16.51
C THR A 243 -4.02 -21.12 16.01
N GLY A 244 -4.65 -21.38 14.85
CA GLY A 244 -5.61 -20.49 14.20
C GLY A 244 -5.06 -19.73 12.98
N VAL A 245 -3.80 -19.97 12.59
CA VAL A 245 -3.24 -19.41 11.35
C VAL A 245 -3.95 -20.02 10.14
N ARG A 246 -4.46 -19.15 9.26
CA ARG A 246 -5.17 -19.53 8.03
C ARG A 246 -4.23 -19.63 6.85
N LEU A 247 -3.29 -18.69 6.75
CA LEU A 247 -2.33 -18.58 5.65
C LEU A 247 -0.91 -18.66 6.21
N PHE A 248 -0.22 -19.75 5.91
CA PHE A 248 1.17 -19.93 6.29
C PHE A 248 2.07 -19.47 5.15
N GLY A 249 2.87 -18.42 5.36
CA GLY A 249 3.70 -17.82 4.33
C GLY A 249 5.18 -17.89 4.63
N VAL A 250 5.98 -17.77 3.56
CA VAL A 250 7.44 -17.69 3.64
C VAL A 250 7.98 -16.57 2.76
N TRP A 251 9.17 -16.11 3.10
CA TRP A 251 9.92 -15.14 2.31
C TRP A 251 10.92 -15.82 1.37
N HIS A 252 11.16 -15.26 0.19
CA HIS A 252 12.36 -15.56 -0.61
C HIS A 252 12.75 -14.35 -1.48
N ALA A 253 13.99 -14.27 -1.96
CA ALA A 253 14.34 -13.23 -2.93
C ALA A 253 13.86 -13.59 -4.34
N PHE A 254 13.70 -12.61 -5.21
CA PHE A 254 13.23 -12.77 -6.58
C PHE A 254 14.13 -13.70 -7.40
N GLN A 255 15.43 -13.70 -7.13
CA GLN A 255 16.41 -14.56 -7.79
C GLN A 255 16.52 -15.96 -7.16
N GLY A 256 15.63 -16.30 -6.21
CA GLY A 256 15.70 -17.48 -5.35
C GLY A 256 16.32 -17.13 -3.99
N TYR A 257 17.49 -16.51 -4.01
CA TYR A 257 18.09 -15.82 -2.87
C TYR A 257 18.92 -14.62 -3.36
N TRP A 258 19.53 -13.84 -2.47
CA TRP A 258 20.06 -12.50 -2.77
C TRP A 258 21.00 -12.42 -4.00
N ALA A 259 21.88 -13.39 -4.21
CA ALA A 259 22.79 -13.48 -5.35
C ALA A 259 22.40 -14.58 -6.37
N GLY A 260 21.21 -15.16 -6.21
CA GLY A 260 20.69 -16.24 -7.06
C GLY A 260 21.12 -17.65 -6.65
N PRO A 261 20.85 -18.69 -7.46
CA PRO A 261 21.28 -20.05 -7.17
C PRO A 261 22.80 -20.19 -7.12
N HIS A 262 23.31 -21.10 -6.30
CA HIS A 262 24.75 -21.35 -6.23
C HIS A 262 25.26 -21.88 -7.59
N PRO A 263 26.27 -21.25 -8.22
CA PRO A 263 26.66 -21.54 -9.60
C PRO A 263 27.21 -22.96 -9.79
N LYS A 264 27.68 -23.60 -8.71
CA LYS A 264 28.17 -24.99 -8.70
C LYS A 264 27.28 -25.95 -7.89
N GLY A 265 26.09 -25.49 -7.49
CA GLY A 265 25.17 -26.23 -6.63
C GLY A 265 24.21 -27.17 -7.38
N PRO A 266 23.34 -27.91 -6.67
CA PRO A 266 22.34 -28.80 -7.29
C PRO A 266 21.39 -28.08 -8.27
N LEU A 267 21.08 -26.80 -8.03
CA LEU A 267 20.21 -26.01 -8.91
C LEU A 267 20.87 -25.70 -10.27
N SER A 268 22.20 -25.50 -10.34
CA SER A 268 22.89 -25.23 -11.61
C SER A 268 22.96 -26.44 -12.55
N ARG A 269 22.67 -27.64 -12.03
CA ARG A 269 22.49 -28.86 -12.83
C ARG A 269 21.08 -29.03 -13.38
N ARG A 270 20.09 -28.35 -12.76
CA ARG A 270 18.66 -28.43 -13.12
C ARG A 270 18.19 -27.27 -13.98
N TYR A 271 18.87 -26.13 -13.90
CA TYR A 271 18.53 -24.92 -14.63
C TYR A 271 19.78 -24.29 -15.23
N GLN A 272 19.64 -23.76 -16.43
CA GLN A 272 20.68 -22.95 -17.05
C GLN A 272 20.83 -21.64 -16.26
N LEU A 273 22.07 -21.30 -15.91
CA LEU A 273 22.40 -20.06 -15.20
C LEU A 273 23.25 -19.16 -16.08
N HIS A 274 22.99 -17.85 -16.00
CA HIS A 274 23.87 -16.80 -16.48
C HIS A 274 24.57 -16.17 -15.26
N VAL A 275 25.89 -16.32 -15.18
CA VAL A 275 26.70 -15.85 -14.05
C VAL A 275 27.54 -14.66 -14.49
N GLN A 276 27.47 -13.57 -13.72
CA GLN A 276 28.28 -12.37 -13.95
C GLN A 276 28.71 -11.75 -12.62
N PRO A 277 29.87 -11.08 -12.55
CA PRO A 277 30.22 -10.30 -11.37
C PRO A 277 29.27 -9.11 -11.22
N GLY A 278 28.90 -8.77 -9.98
CA GLY A 278 28.09 -7.60 -9.70
C GLY A 278 27.93 -7.29 -8.22
N ASN A 279 27.21 -6.20 -7.94
CA ASN A 279 26.95 -5.70 -6.59
C ASN A 279 25.43 -5.55 -6.34
N ILE A 280 24.91 -6.37 -5.42
CA ILE A 280 23.50 -6.35 -4.98
C ILE A 280 23.25 -5.39 -3.81
N ARG A 281 24.30 -4.88 -3.17
CA ARG A 281 24.28 -3.98 -2.00
C ARG A 281 24.91 -2.64 -2.37
N PRO A 282 24.18 -1.73 -3.04
CA PRO A 282 24.75 -0.47 -3.56
C PRO A 282 25.30 0.47 -2.47
N TRP A 283 24.95 0.26 -1.20
CA TRP A 283 25.52 0.98 -0.06
C TRP A 283 26.91 0.48 0.36
N ASN A 284 27.41 -0.61 -0.23
CA ASN A 284 28.76 -1.12 -0.04
C ASN A 284 29.44 -1.30 -1.42
N PRO A 285 29.98 -0.23 -2.02
CA PRO A 285 30.47 -0.24 -3.41
C PRO A 285 31.59 -1.24 -3.68
N GLU A 286 32.43 -1.52 -2.68
CA GLU A 286 33.56 -2.45 -2.76
C GLU A 286 33.13 -3.92 -2.83
N GLU A 287 31.86 -4.20 -2.52
CA GLU A 287 31.34 -5.56 -2.53
C GLU A 287 31.04 -6.02 -3.95
N THR A 288 31.79 -7.01 -4.43
CA THR A 288 31.51 -7.69 -5.69
C THR A 288 31.43 -9.19 -5.44
N ARG A 289 30.48 -9.85 -6.10
CA ARG A 289 30.31 -11.30 -6.07
C ARG A 289 29.70 -11.80 -7.38
N ASP A 290 29.70 -13.11 -7.56
CA ASP A 290 28.97 -13.73 -8.66
C ASP A 290 27.46 -13.55 -8.44
N LEU A 291 26.77 -13.03 -9.46
CA LEU A 291 25.32 -12.93 -9.54
C LEU A 291 24.83 -13.98 -10.53
N SER A 292 24.08 -14.95 -10.03
CA SER A 292 23.60 -16.10 -10.81
C SER A 292 22.13 -15.92 -11.18
N ARG A 293 21.88 -15.46 -12.40
CA ARG A 293 20.52 -15.33 -12.94
C ARG A 293 20.09 -16.66 -13.57
N ILE A 294 18.90 -17.13 -13.26
CA ILE A 294 18.31 -18.26 -14.02
C ILE A 294 18.00 -17.76 -15.43
N HIS A 295 18.41 -18.52 -16.45
CA HIS A 295 18.18 -18.14 -17.82
C HIS A 295 16.68 -18.02 -18.13
N ASP A 296 16.31 -17.07 -18.99
CA ASP A 296 14.91 -16.75 -19.29
C ASP A 296 14.12 -17.95 -19.83
N SER A 297 14.77 -18.91 -20.50
CA SER A 297 14.13 -20.14 -20.98
C SER A 297 13.69 -21.08 -19.84
N ASP A 298 14.31 -20.96 -18.66
CA ASP A 298 14.11 -21.85 -17.52
C ASP A 298 13.35 -21.19 -16.37
N ILE A 299 13.16 -19.87 -16.39
CA ILE A 299 12.60 -19.14 -15.24
C ILE A 299 11.17 -19.57 -14.89
N ALA A 300 10.34 -19.85 -15.90
CA ALA A 300 8.99 -20.38 -15.67
C ALA A 300 9.03 -21.76 -14.99
N ARG A 301 9.92 -22.66 -15.44
CA ARG A 301 10.11 -23.99 -14.82
C ARG A 301 10.60 -23.84 -13.38
N PHE A 302 11.60 -23.00 -13.14
CA PHE A 302 12.14 -22.74 -11.81
C PHE A 302 11.06 -22.30 -10.83
N TYR A 303 10.26 -21.29 -11.18
CA TYR A 303 9.21 -20.79 -10.29
C TYR A 303 8.11 -21.82 -10.05
N GLN A 304 7.70 -22.55 -11.09
CA GLN A 304 6.71 -23.62 -10.95
C GLN A 304 7.22 -24.74 -10.03
N ASP A 305 8.48 -25.13 -10.15
CA ASP A 305 9.08 -26.18 -9.33
C ASP A 305 9.28 -25.73 -7.88
N PHE A 306 9.78 -24.50 -7.68
CA PHE A 306 10.01 -23.96 -6.34
C PHE A 306 8.70 -23.73 -5.60
N HIS A 307 7.71 -23.09 -6.24
CA HIS A 307 6.42 -22.82 -5.60
C HIS A 307 5.58 -24.08 -5.42
N ARG A 308 5.70 -25.09 -6.30
CA ARG A 308 5.10 -26.41 -6.07
C ARG A 308 5.69 -27.07 -4.83
N TYR A 309 7.02 -27.09 -4.69
CA TYR A 309 7.67 -27.60 -3.49
C TYR A 309 7.16 -26.89 -2.22
N LEU A 310 7.11 -25.56 -2.22
CA LEU A 310 6.59 -24.78 -1.09
C LEU A 310 5.14 -25.13 -0.78
N ARG A 311 4.31 -25.30 -1.82
CA ARG A 311 2.92 -25.71 -1.65
C ARG A 311 2.80 -27.09 -1.02
N ASP A 312 3.63 -28.04 -1.42
CA ASP A 312 3.71 -29.38 -0.81
C ASP A 312 4.16 -29.31 0.65
N GLN A 313 4.93 -28.29 1.03
CA GLN A 313 5.25 -27.98 2.43
C GLN A 313 4.13 -27.25 3.20
N GLY A 314 2.98 -27.02 2.58
CA GLY A 314 1.82 -26.38 3.22
C GLY A 314 1.84 -24.85 3.22
N VAL A 315 2.68 -24.22 2.38
CA VAL A 315 2.72 -22.76 2.18
C VAL A 315 1.50 -22.28 1.36
N ASP A 316 0.94 -21.13 1.76
CA ASP A 316 -0.23 -20.48 1.14
C ASP A 316 0.05 -19.06 0.64
N LEU A 317 1.20 -18.47 0.98
CA LEU A 317 1.56 -17.07 0.73
C LEU A 317 3.08 -16.97 0.55
N VAL A 318 3.53 -16.14 -0.38
CA VAL A 318 4.96 -15.78 -0.49
C VAL A 318 5.17 -14.27 -0.42
N LYS A 319 6.19 -13.84 0.32
CA LYS A 319 6.75 -12.49 0.25
C LYS A 319 8.02 -12.56 -0.58
N VAL A 320 8.12 -11.74 -1.62
CA VAL A 320 9.22 -11.84 -2.59
C VAL A 320 10.00 -10.53 -2.70
N ASP A 321 11.23 -10.55 -2.19
CA ASP A 321 12.13 -9.40 -2.09
C ASP A 321 13.07 -9.29 -3.29
N GLY A 322 13.86 -8.21 -3.35
CA GLY A 322 14.91 -8.02 -4.35
C GLY A 322 14.43 -7.90 -5.80
N GLN A 323 13.15 -7.59 -6.04
CA GLN A 323 12.60 -7.62 -7.40
C GLN A 323 13.27 -6.60 -8.31
N SER A 324 13.36 -5.34 -7.88
CA SER A 324 14.00 -4.28 -8.66
C SER A 324 15.54 -4.44 -8.78
N ALA A 325 16.17 -5.34 -7.99
CA ALA A 325 17.58 -5.69 -8.20
C ALA A 325 17.83 -6.51 -9.46
N LEU A 326 16.80 -7.07 -10.13
CA LEU A 326 16.98 -7.85 -11.36
C LEU A 326 17.80 -7.10 -12.41
N GLN A 327 17.72 -5.77 -12.45
CA GLN A 327 18.54 -4.97 -13.36
C GLN A 327 20.04 -5.26 -13.23
N ARG A 328 20.55 -5.49 -12.02
CA ARG A 328 21.97 -5.82 -11.75
C ARG A 328 22.38 -7.18 -12.31
N PHE A 329 21.42 -8.07 -12.49
CA PHE A 329 21.60 -9.40 -13.08
C PHE A 329 21.50 -9.38 -14.62
N CYS A 330 21.09 -8.25 -15.21
CA CYS A 330 20.93 -8.08 -16.65
C CYS A 330 22.02 -7.18 -17.26
N GLU A 331 22.74 -6.41 -16.44
CA GLU A 331 23.77 -5.48 -16.90
C GLU A 331 24.77 -6.18 -17.83
N GLY A 332 24.86 -5.68 -19.07
CA GLY A 332 25.76 -6.20 -20.10
C GLY A 332 25.37 -7.54 -20.73
N SER A 333 24.27 -8.17 -20.31
CA SER A 333 23.91 -9.53 -20.74
C SER A 333 22.47 -9.71 -21.24
N ALA A 334 21.52 -8.86 -20.85
CA ALA A 334 20.14 -8.94 -21.30
C ALA A 334 19.41 -7.60 -21.24
N GLY A 335 18.32 -7.49 -22.01
CA GLY A 335 17.43 -6.34 -21.96
C GLY A 335 16.63 -6.29 -20.66
N ARG A 336 16.62 -5.13 -19.98
CA ARG A 336 16.04 -4.99 -18.64
C ARG A 336 14.53 -5.21 -18.64
N GLY A 337 13.81 -4.52 -19.53
CA GLY A 337 12.35 -4.48 -19.51
C GLY A 337 11.71 -5.83 -19.86
N GLU A 338 12.16 -6.49 -20.93
CA GLU A 338 11.63 -7.80 -21.32
C GLU A 338 12.01 -8.90 -20.34
N THR A 339 13.23 -8.87 -19.79
CA THR A 339 13.63 -9.82 -18.74
C THR A 339 12.74 -9.66 -17.51
N MET A 340 12.51 -8.41 -17.05
CA MET A 340 11.59 -8.15 -15.94
C MET A 340 10.19 -8.68 -16.24
N GLY A 341 9.66 -8.44 -17.45
CA GLY A 341 8.37 -8.96 -17.88
C GLY A 341 8.27 -10.48 -17.77
N ARG A 342 9.24 -11.22 -18.33
CA ARG A 342 9.29 -12.70 -18.26
C ARG A 342 9.36 -13.21 -16.83
N TRP A 343 10.18 -12.59 -16.00
CA TRP A 343 10.35 -12.98 -14.61
C TRP A 343 9.10 -12.68 -13.76
N GLN A 344 8.45 -11.54 -14.00
CA GLN A 344 7.18 -11.19 -13.35
C GLN A 344 6.05 -12.11 -13.78
N GLU A 345 5.97 -12.47 -15.05
CA GLU A 345 5.01 -13.46 -15.55
C GLU A 345 5.21 -14.83 -14.89
N ALA A 346 6.46 -15.30 -14.82
CA ALA A 346 6.80 -16.56 -14.17
C ALA A 346 6.45 -16.56 -12.67
N LEU A 347 6.84 -15.52 -11.93
CA LEU A 347 6.52 -15.38 -10.50
C LEU A 347 5.00 -15.33 -10.27
N GLN A 348 4.29 -14.44 -10.98
CA GLN A 348 2.85 -14.25 -10.80
C GLN A 348 2.06 -15.49 -11.22
N GLY A 349 2.48 -16.16 -12.30
CA GLY A 349 1.88 -17.41 -12.76
C GLY A 349 2.03 -18.53 -11.74
N ALA A 350 3.23 -18.74 -11.20
CA ALA A 350 3.47 -19.74 -10.16
C ALA A 350 2.69 -19.41 -8.87
N ALA A 351 2.67 -18.14 -8.44
CA ALA A 351 1.89 -17.73 -7.28
C ALA A 351 0.37 -17.88 -7.48
N ALA A 352 -0.14 -17.65 -8.68
CA ALA A 352 -1.55 -17.89 -9.01
C ALA A 352 -1.91 -19.38 -8.89
N VAL A 353 -1.06 -20.26 -9.42
CA VAL A 353 -1.28 -21.72 -9.41
C VAL A 353 -1.17 -22.28 -7.99
N HIS A 354 -0.10 -21.94 -7.27
CA HIS A 354 0.26 -22.62 -6.01
C HIS A 354 -0.28 -21.92 -4.77
N PHE A 355 -0.48 -20.60 -4.83
CA PHE A 355 -0.86 -19.77 -3.67
C PHE A 355 -2.14 -18.96 -3.88
N ARG A 356 -2.89 -19.23 -4.96
CA ARG A 356 -4.13 -18.50 -5.32
C ARG A 356 -3.92 -16.98 -5.40
N GLY A 357 -2.73 -16.57 -5.83
CA GLY A 357 -2.36 -15.15 -5.98
C GLY A 357 -1.97 -14.46 -4.67
N ASN A 358 -1.82 -15.19 -3.55
CA ASN A 358 -1.25 -14.66 -2.32
C ASN A 358 0.26 -14.45 -2.50
N LEU A 359 0.61 -13.28 -3.03
CA LEU A 359 1.97 -12.83 -3.28
C LEU A 359 2.11 -11.38 -2.81
N LEU A 360 3.06 -11.15 -1.91
CA LEU A 360 3.48 -9.81 -1.47
C LEU A 360 4.77 -9.43 -2.20
N HIS A 361 4.68 -8.45 -3.11
CA HIS A 361 5.85 -7.90 -3.77
C HIS A 361 6.64 -7.00 -2.81
N CYS A 362 7.97 -7.11 -2.80
CA CYS A 362 8.83 -6.34 -1.94
C CYS A 362 10.13 -5.94 -2.66
N MET A 363 10.72 -4.81 -2.24
CA MET A 363 11.84 -4.17 -2.92
C MET A 363 11.56 -4.00 -4.43
N CYS A 364 10.33 -3.60 -4.73
CA CYS A 364 9.72 -3.66 -6.05
C CYS A 364 9.42 -2.27 -6.62
N ASN A 365 9.93 -1.19 -6.02
CA ASN A 365 9.44 0.16 -6.32
C ASN A 365 9.84 0.72 -7.70
N GLY A 366 10.54 -0.07 -8.53
CA GLY A 366 10.84 0.26 -9.91
C GLY A 366 9.61 0.24 -10.82
N ASN A 367 9.55 1.17 -11.77
CA ASN A 367 8.48 1.27 -12.77
C ASN A 367 8.48 0.09 -13.74
N ASP A 368 9.62 -0.57 -13.93
CA ASP A 368 9.75 -1.83 -14.64
C ASP A 368 9.06 -2.99 -13.92
N VAL A 369 8.95 -2.97 -12.58
CA VAL A 369 8.09 -3.92 -11.88
C VAL A 369 6.62 -3.50 -12.01
N ALA A 370 6.30 -2.23 -11.76
CA ALA A 370 4.93 -1.71 -11.79
C ALA A 370 4.22 -1.98 -13.12
N TYR A 371 4.90 -1.73 -14.24
CA TYR A 371 4.37 -1.91 -15.59
C TYR A 371 4.38 -3.37 -16.09
N HIS A 372 4.70 -4.35 -15.23
CA HIS A 372 4.57 -5.78 -15.54
C HIS A 372 3.70 -6.54 -14.51
N LEU A 373 2.90 -5.83 -13.69
CA LEU A 373 1.96 -6.45 -12.75
C LEU A 373 0.60 -6.76 -13.40
N LEU A 374 0.39 -8.03 -13.74
CA LEU A 374 -0.81 -8.50 -14.42
C LEU A 374 -1.90 -8.99 -13.46
N ASN A 375 -1.56 -9.79 -12.45
CA ASN A 375 -2.54 -10.55 -11.65
C ASN A 375 -2.37 -10.41 -10.14
N SER A 376 -1.15 -10.21 -9.64
CA SER A 376 -0.89 -10.05 -8.20
C SER A 376 -1.19 -8.63 -7.72
N ASN A 377 -1.54 -8.49 -6.44
CA ASN A 377 -2.17 -7.27 -5.94
C ASN A 377 -1.79 -6.92 -4.49
N ALA A 378 -0.55 -7.15 -4.08
CA ALA A 378 0.02 -6.56 -2.86
C ALA A 378 1.49 -6.13 -3.07
N TRP A 379 1.86 -4.96 -2.55
CA TRP A 379 3.11 -4.27 -2.87
C TRP A 379 3.67 -3.53 -1.67
N ARG A 380 4.87 -3.88 -1.21
CA ARG A 380 5.56 -3.14 -0.16
C ARG A 380 5.90 -1.74 -0.62
N ASN A 381 5.44 -0.76 0.15
CA ASN A 381 5.32 0.61 -0.32
C ASN A 381 6.36 1.57 0.28
N SER A 382 7.22 1.07 1.17
CA SER A 382 8.35 1.79 1.75
C SER A 382 9.55 0.87 1.89
N ASP A 383 10.69 1.45 2.28
CA ASP A 383 11.76 0.68 2.92
C ASP A 383 11.31 0.13 4.28
N ASP A 384 12.22 -0.61 4.92
CA ASP A 384 11.93 -1.30 6.18
C ASP A 384 11.48 -0.32 7.27
N TYR A 385 10.50 -0.77 8.05
CA TYR A 385 10.23 -0.20 9.36
C TYR A 385 11.45 -0.43 10.28
N PHE A 386 12.01 0.65 10.81
CA PHE A 386 13.17 0.59 11.72
C PHE A 386 12.74 0.87 13.18
N PRO A 387 12.43 -0.14 14.01
CA PRO A 387 11.88 0.06 15.36
C PRO A 387 12.80 0.83 16.32
N ARG A 388 14.11 0.76 16.08
CA ARG A 388 15.13 1.33 16.98
C ARG A 388 15.57 2.74 16.59
N ARG A 389 15.10 3.27 15.46
CA ARG A 389 15.46 4.62 15.01
C ARG A 389 14.53 5.66 15.64
N GLY A 390 15.05 6.88 15.80
CA GLY A 390 14.37 8.00 16.46
C GLY A 390 13.10 8.48 15.74
N PRO A 391 12.37 9.44 16.33
CA PRO A 391 11.09 9.95 15.84
C PRO A 391 11.08 10.32 14.35
N ASP A 392 12.10 11.02 13.86
CA ASP A 392 12.20 11.45 12.45
C ASP A 392 12.06 10.28 11.47
N GLN A 393 12.60 9.11 11.81
CA GLN A 393 12.51 7.92 10.97
C GLN A 393 11.13 7.28 11.03
N GLN A 394 10.45 7.36 12.19
CA GLN A 394 9.06 6.91 12.32
C GLN A 394 8.11 7.79 11.50
N GLN A 395 8.34 9.10 11.51
CA GLN A 395 7.60 10.08 10.73
C GLN A 395 7.85 9.92 9.23
N LEU A 396 9.13 9.78 8.84
CA LEU A 396 9.53 9.51 7.46
C LEU A 396 8.87 8.24 6.92
N HIS A 397 8.82 7.16 7.69
CA HIS A 397 8.16 5.90 7.29
C HIS A 397 6.69 6.09 6.90
N LEU A 398 5.94 6.86 7.70
CA LEU A 398 4.54 7.18 7.40
C LEU A 398 4.42 8.06 6.15
N VAL A 399 5.26 9.08 6.01
CA VAL A 399 5.27 9.97 4.84
C VAL A 399 5.59 9.19 3.57
N LEU A 400 6.60 8.31 3.60
CA LEU A 400 6.94 7.45 2.47
C LEU A 400 5.75 6.61 2.04
N ASN A 401 5.11 5.94 2.99
CA ASN A 401 3.95 5.13 2.69
C ASN A 401 2.78 5.93 2.13
N ALA A 402 2.42 7.04 2.78
CA ALA A 402 1.29 7.86 2.37
C ALA A 402 1.47 8.46 0.96
N TYR A 403 2.66 8.98 0.64
CA TYR A 403 2.93 9.61 -0.65
C TYR A 403 3.22 8.59 -1.75
N ASN A 404 3.97 7.51 -1.48
CA ASN A 404 4.18 6.45 -2.48
C ASN A 404 2.84 5.83 -2.91
N ALA A 405 1.87 5.73 -1.98
CA ALA A 405 0.53 5.21 -2.25
C ALA A 405 -0.25 6.01 -3.31
N LEU A 406 0.12 7.26 -3.60
CA LEU A 406 -0.47 8.02 -4.71
C LEU A 406 -0.25 7.27 -6.03
N TRP A 407 0.95 6.75 -6.27
CA TRP A 407 1.31 6.05 -7.50
C TRP A 407 1.19 4.53 -7.38
N SER A 408 1.77 3.93 -6.33
CA SER A 408 1.73 2.47 -6.15
C SER A 408 0.31 1.96 -5.96
N GLY A 409 -0.58 2.76 -5.38
CA GLY A 409 -2.00 2.47 -5.25
C GLY A 409 -2.69 2.22 -6.59
N GLY A 410 -2.23 2.86 -7.68
CA GLY A 410 -2.75 2.61 -9.03
C GLY A 410 -2.49 1.18 -9.52
N PHE A 411 -1.39 0.57 -9.07
CA PHE A 411 -0.97 -0.76 -9.49
C PHE A 411 -1.39 -1.83 -8.50
N SER A 412 -1.35 -1.58 -7.20
CA SER A 412 -1.46 -2.65 -6.20
C SER A 412 -2.01 -2.15 -4.86
N TRP A 413 -2.27 -3.06 -3.92
CA TRP A 413 -2.53 -2.69 -2.52
C TRP A 413 -1.21 -2.38 -1.80
N PRO A 414 -1.00 -1.14 -1.32
CA PRO A 414 0.22 -0.76 -0.61
C PRO A 414 0.31 -1.44 0.75
N ASP A 415 1.38 -2.19 0.97
CA ASP A 415 1.82 -2.73 2.25
C ASP A 415 2.71 -1.70 2.95
N TRP A 416 2.26 -1.25 4.13
CA TRP A 416 2.94 -0.23 4.96
C TRP A 416 4.03 -0.82 5.87
N ASP A 417 4.39 -2.07 5.59
CA ASP A 417 5.33 -2.89 6.33
C ASP A 417 4.81 -3.34 7.71
N MET A 418 5.45 -4.39 8.25
CA MET A 418 5.33 -4.76 9.66
C MET A 418 5.69 -3.59 10.57
N PHE A 419 5.26 -3.69 11.83
CA PHE A 419 5.73 -2.83 12.91
C PHE A 419 5.76 -3.59 14.24
N GLN A 420 6.40 -3.04 15.25
CA GLN A 420 6.33 -3.57 16.61
C GLN A 420 5.14 -2.94 17.34
N SER A 421 4.27 -3.77 17.94
CA SER A 421 3.13 -3.30 18.74
C SER A 421 3.54 -2.70 20.09
N HIS A 422 4.84 -2.66 20.38
CA HIS A 422 5.41 -2.11 21.58
C HIS A 422 6.41 -1.01 21.26
N GLY A 423 6.70 -0.17 22.25
CA GLY A 423 7.65 0.93 22.13
C GLY A 423 7.00 2.28 21.81
N PRO A 424 7.81 3.36 21.77
CA PRO A 424 7.29 4.74 21.83
C PRO A 424 6.40 5.17 20.66
N ALA A 425 6.57 4.58 19.47
CA ALA A 425 5.82 4.92 18.27
C ALA A 425 4.76 3.87 17.89
N ALA A 426 4.46 2.91 18.76
CA ALA A 426 3.57 1.79 18.45
C ALA A 426 2.16 2.25 18.04
N ASP A 427 1.54 3.13 18.83
CA ASP A 427 0.21 3.69 18.52
C ASP A 427 0.21 4.46 17.20
N PHE A 428 1.23 5.28 16.96
CA PHE A 428 1.38 6.07 15.73
C PHE A 428 1.36 5.18 14.49
N HIS A 429 2.11 4.07 14.52
CA HIS A 429 2.17 3.09 13.43
C HIS A 429 0.92 2.23 13.31
N ALA A 430 0.32 1.85 14.43
CA ALA A 430 -0.89 1.05 14.47
C ALA A 430 -2.09 1.83 13.91
N VAL A 431 -2.28 3.10 14.28
CA VAL A 431 -3.35 3.95 13.73
C VAL A 431 -3.16 4.14 12.23
N ALA A 432 -1.95 4.42 11.77
CA ALA A 432 -1.63 4.57 10.35
C ALA A 432 -2.01 3.32 9.53
N ARG A 433 -1.70 2.13 10.05
CA ARG A 433 -2.07 0.86 9.40
C ARG A 433 -3.56 0.58 9.45
N SER A 434 -4.27 1.02 10.50
CA SER A 434 -5.73 0.90 10.61
C SER A 434 -6.50 1.67 9.52
N ILE A 435 -5.91 2.73 8.95
CA ILE A 435 -6.48 3.51 7.84
C ILE A 435 -5.95 3.09 6.46
N SER A 436 -4.76 2.47 6.40
CA SER A 436 -4.00 2.19 5.16
C SER A 436 -4.79 1.48 4.04
N GLY A 437 -5.73 0.61 4.40
CA GLY A 437 -6.47 -0.27 3.47
C GLY A 437 -5.68 -1.51 3.01
N GLY A 438 -4.35 -1.53 3.24
CA GLY A 438 -3.47 -2.65 2.95
C GLY A 438 -3.35 -3.67 4.11
N PRO A 439 -2.38 -4.59 4.03
CA PRO A 439 -2.13 -5.57 5.10
C PRO A 439 -1.79 -4.91 6.44
N VAL A 440 -2.22 -5.53 7.54
CA VAL A 440 -1.89 -5.10 8.92
C VAL A 440 -1.25 -6.26 9.66
N TYR A 441 0.04 -6.15 9.95
CA TYR A 441 0.80 -7.20 10.61
C TYR A 441 1.94 -6.64 11.45
N VAL A 442 2.36 -7.40 12.45
CA VAL A 442 3.43 -7.02 13.38
C VAL A 442 4.67 -7.88 13.21
N SER A 443 5.78 -7.45 13.81
CA SER A 443 7.05 -8.17 13.87
C SER A 443 7.54 -8.39 15.31
N ASP A 444 6.62 -8.42 16.27
CA ASP A 444 6.93 -8.52 17.69
C ASP A 444 7.76 -9.76 18.05
N HIS A 445 8.73 -9.56 18.95
CA HIS A 445 9.37 -10.66 19.65
C HIS A 445 8.35 -11.41 20.54
N PRO A 446 8.45 -12.75 20.65
CA PRO A 446 7.62 -13.51 21.57
C PRO A 446 7.66 -12.95 23.00
N GLY A 447 6.49 -12.64 23.56
CA GLY A 447 6.35 -12.10 24.92
C GLY A 447 6.45 -10.58 25.02
N LYS A 448 6.66 -9.86 23.90
CA LYS A 448 6.67 -8.38 23.86
C LYS A 448 5.41 -7.76 23.27
N GLN A 449 4.44 -8.57 22.84
CA GLN A 449 3.21 -8.09 22.23
C GLN A 449 2.40 -7.20 23.19
N ASP A 450 1.97 -6.03 22.71
CA ASP A 450 0.95 -5.24 23.39
C ASP A 450 -0.45 -5.69 22.93
N PHE A 451 -1.05 -6.63 23.66
CA PHE A 451 -2.38 -7.11 23.30
C PHE A 451 -3.48 -6.05 23.47
N ALA A 452 -3.28 -5.00 24.27
CA ALA A 452 -4.27 -3.92 24.36
C ALA A 452 -4.31 -3.16 23.03
N LEU A 453 -3.15 -2.84 22.47
CA LEU A 453 -3.04 -2.22 21.14
C LEU A 453 -3.51 -3.16 20.03
N LEU A 454 -3.09 -4.43 20.04
CA LEU A 454 -3.49 -5.39 19.00
C LEU A 454 -5.01 -5.58 18.90
N ARG A 455 -5.72 -5.53 20.03
CA ARG A 455 -7.21 -5.58 20.07
C ARG A 455 -7.88 -4.32 19.51
N ARG A 456 -7.14 -3.23 19.29
CA ARG A 456 -7.62 -2.05 18.53
C ARG A 456 -7.48 -2.21 17.02
N LEU A 457 -6.69 -3.16 16.55
CA LEU A 457 -6.45 -3.41 15.12
C LEU A 457 -7.22 -4.59 14.55
N ALA A 458 -7.39 -5.64 15.36
CA ALA A 458 -7.94 -6.91 14.89
C ALA A 458 -8.98 -7.46 15.85
N LEU A 459 -9.97 -8.15 15.28
CA LEU A 459 -10.92 -8.95 16.04
C LEU A 459 -10.21 -10.15 16.70
N PRO A 460 -10.78 -10.76 17.75
CA PRO A 460 -10.22 -11.97 18.35
C PRO A 460 -10.03 -13.13 17.36
N THR A 461 -10.82 -13.16 16.28
CA THR A 461 -10.71 -14.12 15.18
C THR A 461 -9.49 -13.88 14.26
N GLY A 462 -8.76 -12.79 14.48
CA GLY A 462 -7.70 -12.29 13.60
C GLY A 462 -8.21 -11.49 12.41
N ALA A 463 -9.52 -11.31 12.23
CA ALA A 463 -10.06 -10.53 11.11
C ALA A 463 -9.80 -9.03 11.29
N VAL A 464 -9.47 -8.34 10.19
CA VAL A 464 -9.24 -6.90 10.15
C VAL A 464 -10.27 -6.26 9.22
N PRO A 465 -11.20 -5.43 9.73
CA PRO A 465 -12.08 -4.65 8.87
C PRO A 465 -11.26 -3.68 8.01
N THR A 466 -11.42 -3.79 6.69
CA THR A 466 -10.63 -3.05 5.72
C THR A 466 -11.44 -2.02 4.94
N TRP A 467 -10.79 -0.94 4.53
CA TRP A 467 -11.37 0.13 3.72
C TRP A 467 -11.42 -0.26 2.23
N ASP A 468 -12.19 0.51 1.44
CA ASP A 468 -12.50 0.16 0.04
C ASP A 468 -11.33 0.45 -0.92
N ARG A 469 -10.34 1.24 -0.52
CA ARG A 469 -9.13 1.51 -1.32
C ARG A 469 -7.88 1.70 -0.45
N PRO A 470 -6.69 1.86 -1.04
CA PRO A 470 -5.53 2.37 -0.34
C PRO A 470 -5.75 3.78 0.21
N ALA A 471 -5.22 4.05 1.39
CA ALA A 471 -5.17 5.39 1.95
C ALA A 471 -4.24 6.27 1.11
N THR A 472 -4.66 7.52 0.90
CA THR A 472 -3.90 8.52 0.13
C THR A 472 -3.83 9.81 0.92
N VAL A 473 -2.79 10.61 0.66
CA VAL A 473 -2.69 11.99 1.13
C VAL A 473 -3.87 12.80 0.60
N THR A 474 -4.43 13.69 1.42
CA THR A 474 -5.50 14.58 0.96
C THR A 474 -5.01 15.56 -0.10
N ASN A 475 -5.90 15.92 -1.04
CA ASN A 475 -5.55 16.75 -2.19
C ASN A 475 -4.85 18.07 -1.85
N ASP A 476 -5.16 18.66 -0.70
CA ASP A 476 -4.56 19.92 -0.23
C ASP A 476 -3.10 19.79 0.24
N LEU A 477 -2.61 18.57 0.47
CA LEU A 477 -1.23 18.31 0.95
C LEU A 477 -0.34 17.60 -0.07
N VAL A 478 -0.86 17.19 -1.24
CA VAL A 478 -0.07 16.46 -2.25
C VAL A 478 1.22 17.21 -2.63
N PHE A 479 1.18 18.55 -2.67
CA PHE A 479 2.33 19.38 -3.05
C PHE A 479 3.08 19.99 -1.86
N THR A 480 2.77 19.57 -0.63
CA THR A 480 3.33 20.08 0.63
C THR A 480 4.35 19.11 1.20
N ASN A 481 5.54 19.59 1.54
CA ASN A 481 6.53 18.75 2.23
C ASN A 481 6.23 18.75 3.72
N VAL A 482 5.43 17.78 4.19
CA VAL A 482 4.99 17.69 5.60
C VAL A 482 6.11 17.34 6.58
N LEU A 483 7.32 16.98 6.10
CA LEU A 483 8.50 16.79 6.94
C LEU A 483 9.13 18.14 7.31
N GLU A 484 9.08 19.12 6.40
CA GLU A 484 9.75 20.41 6.55
C GLU A 484 8.79 21.56 6.88
N GLU A 485 7.55 21.50 6.37
CA GLU A 485 6.50 22.47 6.65
C GLU A 485 5.74 22.08 7.93
N PRO A 486 5.46 23.02 8.86
CA PRO A 486 4.89 22.73 10.19
C PRO A 486 3.38 22.45 10.13
N VAL A 487 3.00 21.40 9.41
CA VAL A 487 1.62 20.92 9.20
C VAL A 487 1.55 19.41 9.46
N ALA A 488 0.39 18.94 9.90
CA ALA A 488 0.16 17.50 10.03
C ALA A 488 0.01 16.83 8.65
N LEU A 489 0.59 15.64 8.50
CA LEU A 489 0.22 14.73 7.42
C LEU A 489 -1.25 14.35 7.59
N LYS A 490 -2.04 14.48 6.52
CA LYS A 490 -3.46 14.11 6.49
C LYS A 490 -3.71 13.06 5.41
N ILE A 491 -4.16 11.89 5.83
CA ILE A 491 -4.50 10.77 4.94
C ILE A 491 -5.97 10.40 5.11
N HIS A 492 -6.57 9.89 4.04
CA HIS A 492 -7.99 9.56 4.03
C HIS A 492 -8.28 8.25 3.33
N ASN A 493 -9.38 7.64 3.77
CA ASN A 493 -9.96 6.46 3.15
C ASN A 493 -11.50 6.48 3.31
N TYR A 494 -12.18 5.50 2.73
CA TYR A 494 -13.63 5.41 2.83
C TYR A 494 -14.13 3.96 2.78
N ARG A 495 -15.37 3.77 3.24
CA ARG A 495 -16.14 2.54 3.16
C ARG A 495 -17.60 2.88 2.95
N GLY A 496 -18.14 2.63 1.76
CA GLY A 496 -19.51 3.01 1.41
C GLY A 496 -19.79 4.49 1.75
N PRO A 497 -20.77 4.81 2.62
CA PRO A 497 -21.08 6.20 2.98
C PRO A 497 -20.15 6.80 4.06
N LEU A 498 -19.24 6.01 4.64
CA LEU A 498 -18.36 6.45 5.72
C LEU A 498 -16.99 6.84 5.18
N GLY A 499 -16.47 7.98 5.62
CA GLY A 499 -15.09 8.38 5.41
C GLY A 499 -14.28 8.22 6.68
N VAL A 500 -12.96 8.17 6.55
CA VAL A 500 -12.03 8.27 7.66
C VAL A 500 -10.89 9.22 7.30
N LEU A 501 -10.48 10.03 8.27
CA LEU A 501 -9.33 10.93 8.20
C LEU A 501 -8.38 10.61 9.34
N GLY A 502 -7.11 10.36 9.01
CA GLY A 502 -6.02 10.29 9.97
C GLY A 502 -5.11 11.50 9.81
N CYS A 503 -4.83 12.19 10.91
CA CYS A 503 -3.86 13.29 10.97
C CYS A 503 -2.66 12.85 11.83
N PHE A 504 -1.44 13.14 11.37
CA PHE A 504 -0.21 12.67 12.01
C PHE A 504 0.85 13.78 12.08
N HIS A 505 1.48 13.96 13.23
CA HIS A 505 2.64 14.84 13.36
C HIS A 505 3.86 14.21 12.68
N CYS A 506 4.10 14.57 11.41
CA CYS A 506 5.26 14.10 10.64
C CYS A 506 6.34 15.17 10.44
N TRP A 507 6.11 16.39 10.93
CA TRP A 507 7.10 17.45 10.85
C TRP A 507 8.32 17.10 11.71
N THR A 508 9.52 17.24 11.15
CA THR A 508 10.80 16.87 11.77
C THR A 508 11.61 18.09 12.21
N GLY A 509 10.97 19.27 12.31
CA GLY A 509 11.65 20.46 12.81
C GLY A 509 12.01 20.30 14.29
N HIS A 510 13.26 20.60 14.62
CA HIS A 510 13.92 20.23 15.88
C HIS A 510 13.52 21.08 17.11
N ASP A 511 12.29 21.58 17.19
CA ASP A 511 11.82 22.35 18.36
C ASP A 511 10.73 21.62 19.19
N ASP A 512 10.44 20.34 18.88
CA ASP A 512 9.46 19.48 19.55
C ASP A 512 8.06 20.11 19.73
N ARG A 513 7.75 21.18 18.97
CA ARG A 513 6.47 21.88 19.14
C ARG A 513 5.33 21.10 18.49
N PRO A 514 4.10 21.21 19.02
CA PRO A 514 2.93 20.63 18.38
C PRO A 514 2.63 21.24 16.99
N VAL A 515 2.08 20.43 16.08
CA VAL A 515 1.58 20.89 14.78
C VAL A 515 0.06 20.95 14.74
N ALA A 516 -0.47 21.94 14.02
CA ALA A 516 -1.90 22.06 13.79
C ALA A 516 -2.36 21.10 12.66
N ALA A 517 -3.38 20.30 12.94
CA ALA A 517 -4.09 19.51 11.94
C ALA A 517 -5.39 20.23 11.57
N ARG A 518 -5.56 20.57 10.28
CA ARG A 518 -6.76 21.21 9.75
C ARG A 518 -7.48 20.25 8.81
N TRP A 519 -8.72 19.91 9.15
CA TRP A 519 -9.48 18.90 8.40
C TRP A 519 -10.95 19.27 8.28
N ARG A 520 -11.63 18.67 7.30
CA ARG A 520 -13.08 18.78 7.08
C ARG A 520 -13.59 17.54 6.34
N PRO A 521 -14.88 17.19 6.42
CA PRO A 521 -15.42 16.04 5.70
C PRO A 521 -15.15 16.07 4.18
N ALA A 522 -15.18 17.26 3.56
CA ALA A 522 -14.90 17.42 2.13
C ALA A 522 -13.47 17.08 1.70
N ASP A 523 -12.54 16.83 2.63
CA ASP A 523 -11.19 16.34 2.34
C ASP A 523 -11.19 14.83 2.00
N VAL A 524 -12.31 14.13 2.24
CA VAL A 524 -12.60 12.79 1.70
C VAL A 524 -13.43 12.96 0.43
N PRO A 525 -12.87 12.78 -0.78
CA PRO A 525 -13.55 13.08 -2.04
C PRO A 525 -14.85 12.31 -2.28
N GLU A 526 -14.97 11.12 -1.71
CA GLU A 526 -16.12 10.21 -1.85
C GLU A 526 -17.33 10.63 -1.00
N LEU A 527 -17.14 11.52 -0.03
CA LEU A 527 -18.23 12.02 0.79
C LEU A 527 -19.04 13.14 0.11
N PRO A 528 -20.33 13.29 0.46
CA PRO A 528 -21.15 14.39 -0.02
C PRO A 528 -20.54 15.79 0.23
N ARG A 529 -20.66 16.67 -0.76
CA ARG A 529 -20.08 18.03 -0.75
C ARG A 529 -20.90 19.06 0.04
N SER A 530 -22.05 18.64 0.58
CA SER A 530 -22.99 19.44 1.38
C SER A 530 -23.66 18.55 2.43
N GLY A 531 -24.40 19.16 3.35
CA GLY A 531 -25.09 18.45 4.44
C GLY A 531 -24.34 18.47 5.77
N ALA A 532 -25.01 17.92 6.79
CA ALA A 532 -24.49 17.74 8.13
C ALA A 532 -23.82 16.36 8.26
N PHE A 533 -22.73 16.31 9.02
CA PHE A 533 -21.92 15.13 9.24
C PHE A 533 -21.73 14.93 10.74
N LEU A 534 -21.67 13.68 11.15
CA LEU A 534 -21.07 13.30 12.41
C LEU A 534 -19.59 13.02 12.18
N ALA A 535 -18.74 13.68 12.96
CA ALA A 535 -17.36 13.31 13.16
C ALA A 535 -17.24 12.56 14.49
N TYR A 536 -16.71 11.34 14.46
CA TYR A 536 -16.50 10.47 15.61
C TYR A 536 -15.02 10.11 15.74
N GLN A 537 -14.44 10.25 16.93
CA GLN A 537 -13.06 9.86 17.22
C GLN A 537 -13.02 8.54 18.00
N PRO A 538 -12.63 7.40 17.37
CA PRO A 538 -12.68 6.09 18.02
C PRO A 538 -11.81 5.96 19.29
N ALA A 539 -10.73 6.74 19.37
CA ALA A 539 -9.80 6.68 20.50
C ALA A 539 -10.39 7.28 21.80
N THR A 540 -11.15 8.37 21.69
CA THR A 540 -11.64 9.15 22.83
C THR A 540 -13.14 9.00 23.06
N GLY A 541 -13.88 8.51 22.07
CA GLY A 541 -15.35 8.52 22.10
C GLY A 541 -15.95 9.90 21.76
N GLU A 542 -15.13 10.87 21.36
CA GLU A 542 -15.59 12.21 21.04
C GLU A 542 -16.48 12.20 19.80
N VAL A 543 -17.53 13.03 19.83
CA VAL A 543 -18.44 13.27 18.71
C VAL A 543 -18.63 14.75 18.45
N ARG A 544 -18.65 15.14 17.17
CA ARG A 544 -18.90 16.51 16.72
C ARG A 544 -19.90 16.47 15.57
N GLU A 545 -20.95 17.28 15.65
CA GLU A 545 -21.75 17.58 14.46
C GLU A 545 -21.07 18.71 13.67
N VAL A 546 -20.72 18.44 12.42
CA VAL A 546 -19.95 19.36 11.56
C VAL A 546 -20.63 19.49 10.19
N SER A 547 -20.29 20.53 9.44
CA SER A 547 -20.70 20.64 8.03
C SER A 547 -19.58 20.18 7.11
N SER A 548 -19.94 19.76 5.89
CA SER A 548 -18.98 19.25 4.90
C SER A 548 -17.73 20.13 4.70
N ARG A 549 -17.88 21.45 4.80
CA ARG A 549 -16.82 22.43 4.48
C ARG A 549 -16.25 23.18 5.68
N LYS A 550 -16.85 23.07 6.88
CA LYS A 550 -16.37 23.77 8.07
C LYS A 550 -15.09 23.12 8.58
N VAL A 551 -14.00 23.90 8.55
CA VAL A 551 -12.68 23.46 9.02
C VAL A 551 -12.72 23.19 10.52
N GLN A 552 -12.28 22.00 10.89
CA GLN A 552 -11.98 21.57 12.25
C GLN A 552 -10.47 21.68 12.50
N ARG A 553 -10.08 21.72 13.77
CA ARG A 553 -8.69 21.89 14.19
C ARG A 553 -8.38 20.93 15.33
N ASP A 554 -7.27 20.22 15.19
CA ASP A 554 -6.63 19.50 16.29
C ASP A 554 -5.18 20.02 16.44
N THR A 555 -4.60 19.83 17.62
CA THR A 555 -3.19 20.12 17.90
C THR A 555 -2.52 18.81 18.25
N LEU A 556 -1.50 18.43 17.50
CA LEU A 556 -0.83 17.14 17.65
C LEU A 556 0.56 17.37 18.25
N PRO A 557 0.93 16.77 19.39
CA PRO A 557 2.32 16.78 19.87
C PRO A 557 3.23 15.98 18.92
N PRO A 558 4.57 16.00 19.10
CA PRO A 558 5.48 15.11 18.38
C PRO A 558 5.03 13.64 18.45
N LEU A 559 5.04 12.94 17.30
CA LEU A 559 4.47 11.60 17.11
C LEU A 559 2.97 11.47 17.49
N GLY A 560 2.29 12.59 17.70
CA GLY A 560 0.86 12.64 17.97
C GLY A 560 0.02 12.42 16.72
N TRP A 561 -1.21 11.97 16.93
CA TRP A 561 -2.15 11.65 15.86
C TRP A 561 -3.59 11.92 16.28
N SER A 562 -4.47 12.09 15.29
CA SER A 562 -5.93 12.04 15.47
C SER A 562 -6.58 11.20 14.37
N LEU A 563 -7.68 10.53 14.68
CA LEU A 563 -8.42 9.65 13.78
C LEU A 563 -9.91 9.98 13.84
N TRP A 564 -10.49 10.38 12.72
CA TRP A 564 -11.87 10.81 12.63
C TRP A 564 -12.65 9.98 11.62
N VAL A 565 -13.68 9.28 12.09
CA VAL A 565 -14.71 8.68 11.24
C VAL A 565 -15.74 9.76 10.91
N LEU A 566 -16.07 9.89 9.64
CA LEU A 566 -16.95 10.92 9.09
C LEU A 566 -18.16 10.26 8.45
N ALA A 567 -19.35 10.53 8.98
CA ALA A 567 -20.60 9.94 8.53
C ALA A 567 -21.63 11.02 8.19
N PRO A 568 -22.22 11.04 6.99
CA PRO A 568 -23.37 11.89 6.70
C PRO A 568 -24.51 11.61 7.68
N ILE A 569 -25.15 12.66 8.22
CA ILE A 569 -26.34 12.51 9.06
C ILE A 569 -27.56 12.46 8.14
N GLY A 570 -28.15 11.27 8.01
CA GLY A 570 -29.34 11.07 7.19
C GLY A 570 -30.67 11.36 7.92
N PRO A 571 -31.81 11.02 7.30
CA PRO A 571 -33.15 11.35 7.80
C PRO A 571 -33.46 10.80 9.20
N ALA A 572 -32.86 9.67 9.57
CA ALA A 572 -33.02 9.08 10.89
C ALA A 572 -32.38 9.91 12.01
N ALA A 573 -31.57 10.92 11.69
CA ALA A 573 -30.70 11.63 12.64
C ALA A 573 -29.90 10.65 13.51
N ALA A 574 -29.47 9.54 12.89
CA ALA A 574 -28.70 8.46 13.48
C ALA A 574 -27.74 7.90 12.43
N VAL A 575 -26.56 7.46 12.85
CA VAL A 575 -25.53 6.96 11.92
C VAL A 575 -24.90 5.68 12.47
N PRO A 576 -24.73 4.63 11.64
CA PRO A 576 -23.95 3.47 12.03
C PRO A 576 -22.46 3.81 11.99
N LEU A 577 -21.72 3.37 13.01
CA LEU A 577 -20.28 3.62 13.16
C LEU A 577 -19.45 2.33 13.14
N GLY A 578 -20.07 1.20 12.77
CA GLY A 578 -19.41 -0.10 12.66
C GLY A 578 -19.19 -0.77 14.02
N LEU A 579 -17.98 -1.25 14.29
CA LEU A 579 -17.61 -1.92 15.55
C LEU A 579 -16.87 -0.98 16.50
N ALA A 580 -17.20 -1.00 17.79
CA ALA A 580 -16.67 -0.05 18.78
C ALA A 580 -15.21 -0.30 19.20
N ASP A 581 -14.76 -1.54 19.17
CA ASP A 581 -13.52 -1.95 19.84
C ASP A 581 -12.26 -1.72 18.95
N LEU A 582 -12.46 -1.40 17.66
CA LEU A 582 -11.40 -1.25 16.65
C LEU A 582 -11.27 0.19 16.15
N TRP A 583 -10.05 0.62 15.82
CA TRP A 583 -9.84 1.90 15.13
C TRP A 583 -10.37 1.90 13.69
N SER A 584 -10.26 0.77 13.00
CA SER A 584 -10.92 0.56 11.69
C SER A 584 -12.38 0.07 11.83
N GLY A 585 -12.98 0.19 13.02
CA GLY A 585 -14.29 -0.37 13.33
C GLY A 585 -15.40 0.07 12.38
N ALA A 586 -15.37 1.32 11.92
CA ALA A 586 -16.29 1.83 10.90
C ALA A 586 -16.20 1.09 9.56
N ALA A 587 -15.03 0.60 9.19
CA ALA A 587 -14.85 -0.22 8.01
C ALA A 587 -15.59 -1.57 8.11
N ALA A 588 -16.03 -2.01 9.29
CA ALA A 588 -16.85 -3.21 9.45
C ALA A 588 -18.31 -3.04 8.99
N LEU A 589 -18.75 -1.81 8.70
CA LEU A 589 -20.07 -1.56 8.12
C LEU A 589 -20.17 -2.21 6.74
N ASP A 590 -21.09 -3.14 6.57
CA ASP A 590 -21.31 -3.82 5.29
C ASP A 590 -22.22 -2.99 4.38
N ALA A 591 -23.40 -2.63 4.89
CA ALA A 591 -24.38 -1.82 4.16
C ALA A 591 -25.35 -1.15 5.14
N ILE A 592 -25.86 0.03 4.74
CA ILE A 592 -27.10 0.57 5.29
C ILE A 592 -28.24 -0.07 4.51
N VAL A 593 -29.03 -0.91 5.18
CA VAL A 593 -30.08 -1.73 4.57
C VAL A 593 -31.39 -0.95 4.42
N HIS A 594 -31.65 -0.03 5.35
CA HIS A 594 -32.83 0.83 5.32
C HIS A 594 -32.56 2.09 6.15
N GLU A 595 -33.02 3.23 5.66
CA GLU A 595 -32.99 4.49 6.42
C GLU A 595 -34.25 5.31 6.10
N ALA A 596 -34.98 5.67 7.15
CA ALA A 596 -36.15 6.52 7.13
C ALA A 596 -36.16 7.42 8.39
N GLU A 597 -37.10 8.36 8.47
CA GLU A 597 -37.20 9.24 9.64
C GLU A 597 -37.44 8.50 10.96
N ASP A 598 -37.97 7.28 10.95
CA ASP A 598 -38.33 6.52 12.14
C ASP A 598 -37.58 5.18 12.27
N GLU A 599 -36.76 4.80 11.29
CA GLU A 599 -36.01 3.55 11.29
C GLU A 599 -34.63 3.69 10.65
N LEU A 600 -33.61 3.08 11.28
CA LEU A 600 -32.28 2.86 10.70
C LEU A 600 -31.97 1.36 10.80
N ALA A 601 -31.60 0.74 9.68
CA ALA A 601 -31.15 -0.65 9.63
C ALA A 601 -29.80 -0.75 8.92
N PHE A 602 -28.85 -1.45 9.53
CA PHE A 602 -27.52 -1.65 8.94
C PHE A 602 -26.97 -3.04 9.23
N ARG A 603 -26.12 -3.53 8.33
CA ARG A 603 -25.46 -4.83 8.42
C ARG A 603 -23.97 -4.66 8.69
N LEU A 604 -23.40 -5.58 9.46
CA LEU A 604 -21.97 -5.66 9.73
C LEU A 604 -21.34 -6.85 9.00
N ARG A 605 -20.04 -6.75 8.66
CA ARG A 605 -19.26 -7.85 8.08
C ARG A 605 -18.82 -8.89 9.10
N HIS A 606 -18.77 -8.51 10.37
CA HIS A 606 -18.30 -9.36 11.46
C HIS A 606 -19.16 -9.16 12.71
N PRO A 607 -19.27 -10.19 13.56
CA PRO A 607 -19.86 -10.05 14.88
C PRO A 607 -18.96 -9.18 15.78
N GLY A 608 -19.57 -8.59 16.80
CA GLY A 608 -18.89 -7.75 17.78
C GLY A 608 -19.83 -6.74 18.42
N ARG A 609 -19.25 -5.74 19.08
CA ARG A 609 -20.00 -4.63 19.67
C ARG A 609 -20.29 -3.59 18.60
N ALA A 610 -21.50 -3.63 18.03
CA ALA A 610 -21.94 -2.63 17.08
C ALA A 610 -22.07 -1.26 17.77
N LEU A 611 -21.62 -0.21 17.08
CA LEU A 611 -21.65 1.17 17.52
C LEU A 611 -22.52 1.98 16.55
N PHE A 612 -23.36 2.84 17.11
CA PHE A 612 -24.08 3.85 16.34
C PHE A 612 -24.27 5.10 17.19
N TRP A 613 -24.46 6.22 16.51
CA TRP A 613 -24.86 7.47 17.13
C TRP A 613 -26.30 7.79 16.77
N SER A 614 -27.02 8.45 17.67
CA SER A 614 -28.36 8.95 17.42
C SER A 614 -28.66 10.20 18.23
N ARG A 615 -29.26 11.21 17.57
CA ARG A 615 -29.78 12.42 18.22
C ARG A 615 -31.01 12.13 19.09
N ARG A 616 -31.76 11.08 18.75
CA ARG A 616 -32.98 10.65 19.46
C ARG A 616 -32.72 9.39 20.25
N THR A 617 -33.38 9.23 21.38
CA THR A 617 -33.38 7.96 22.11
C THR A 617 -34.05 6.88 21.25
N PRO A 618 -33.38 5.75 20.99
CA PRO A 618 -33.99 4.60 20.32
C PRO A 618 -35.21 4.10 21.08
N SER A 619 -36.33 3.84 20.39
CA SER A 619 -37.53 3.24 20.99
C SER A 619 -37.41 1.73 21.10
N THR A 620 -36.92 1.08 20.04
CA THR A 620 -36.61 -0.36 20.03
C THR A 620 -35.35 -0.62 19.22
N ILE A 621 -34.59 -1.64 19.62
CA ILE A 621 -33.45 -2.12 18.86
C ILE A 621 -33.58 -3.63 18.74
N ARG A 622 -33.38 -4.13 17.52
CA ARG A 622 -33.34 -5.56 17.22
C ARG A 622 -32.02 -5.91 16.57
N VAL A 623 -31.42 -7.01 17.00
CA VAL A 623 -30.28 -7.65 16.35
C VAL A 623 -30.76 -9.00 15.84
N ASP A 624 -30.69 -9.19 14.52
CA ASP A 624 -31.16 -10.41 13.85
C ASP A 624 -32.60 -10.79 14.25
N GLY A 625 -33.47 -9.77 14.33
CA GLY A 625 -34.88 -9.90 14.70
C GLY A 625 -35.16 -9.98 16.20
N ARG A 626 -34.15 -10.16 17.06
CA ARG A 626 -34.31 -10.27 18.51
C ARG A 626 -34.18 -8.90 19.19
N SER A 627 -35.12 -8.55 20.06
CA SER A 627 -35.05 -7.32 20.84
C SER A 627 -33.85 -7.33 21.79
N VAL A 628 -33.08 -6.25 21.80
CA VAL A 628 -31.92 -6.06 22.68
C VAL A 628 -31.97 -4.71 23.38
N ARG A 629 -31.35 -4.61 24.54
CA ARG A 629 -31.15 -3.32 25.22
C ARG A 629 -29.82 -2.71 24.78
N PRO A 630 -29.79 -1.45 24.28
CA PRO A 630 -28.53 -0.77 24.04
C PRO A 630 -27.85 -0.40 25.34
N LYS A 631 -26.52 -0.31 25.31
CA LYS A 631 -25.72 0.38 26.32
C LYS A 631 -25.44 1.80 25.84
N PRO A 632 -26.04 2.84 26.46
CA PRO A 632 -25.67 4.24 26.20
C PRO A 632 -24.22 4.49 26.63
N LEU A 633 -23.48 5.24 25.83
CA LEU A 633 -22.07 5.59 26.09
C LEU A 633 -21.86 7.09 26.34
N GLY A 634 -22.93 7.89 26.29
CA GLY A 634 -22.88 9.36 26.37
C GLY A 634 -22.86 10.03 24.99
N SER A 635 -23.17 11.32 24.94
CA SER A 635 -23.13 12.15 23.71
C SER A 635 -23.91 11.59 22.51
N GLY A 636 -24.98 10.82 22.76
CA GLY A 636 -25.78 10.18 21.72
C GLY A 636 -25.18 8.88 21.15
N LEU A 637 -24.06 8.39 21.67
CA LEU A 637 -23.48 7.10 21.31
C LEU A 637 -24.18 5.95 22.03
N TYR A 638 -24.42 4.86 21.30
CA TYR A 638 -24.99 3.63 21.80
C TYR A 638 -24.22 2.44 21.26
N SER A 639 -24.13 1.39 22.07
CA SER A 639 -23.58 0.10 21.65
C SER A 639 -24.54 -1.06 21.88
N VAL A 640 -24.49 -2.04 20.98
CA VAL A 640 -25.22 -3.31 21.11
C VAL A 640 -24.32 -4.49 20.77
N LEU A 641 -24.40 -5.55 21.57
CA LEU A 641 -23.65 -6.77 21.31
C LEU A 641 -24.32 -7.56 20.17
N CYS A 642 -23.54 -7.91 19.16
CA CYS A 642 -23.96 -8.68 17.99
C CYS A 642 -23.08 -9.92 17.86
N ASP A 643 -23.42 -11.00 18.58
CA ASP A 643 -22.57 -12.20 18.73
C ASP A 643 -23.19 -13.49 18.15
N LYS A 644 -24.40 -13.42 17.58
CA LYS A 644 -25.15 -14.61 17.14
C LYS A 644 -25.00 -14.95 15.66
N ALA A 645 -24.89 -13.95 14.80
CA ALA A 645 -24.74 -14.13 13.35
C ALA A 645 -23.34 -13.70 12.89
N GLU A 646 -22.83 -14.33 11.83
CA GLU A 646 -21.55 -13.93 11.22
C GLU A 646 -21.61 -12.53 10.58
N ARG A 647 -22.78 -12.16 10.04
CA ARG A 647 -23.06 -10.84 9.46
C ARG A 647 -24.30 -10.23 10.09
N PRO A 648 -24.20 -9.69 11.33
CA PRO A 648 -25.34 -9.20 12.08
C PRO A 648 -26.10 -8.09 11.37
N LEU A 649 -27.43 -8.12 11.47
CA LEU A 649 -28.33 -7.05 11.07
C LEU A 649 -28.86 -6.32 12.31
N VAL A 650 -28.53 -5.04 12.43
CA VAL A 650 -29.05 -4.17 13.49
C VAL A 650 -30.18 -3.33 12.91
N ARG A 651 -31.34 -3.33 13.57
CA ARG A 651 -32.48 -2.46 13.26
C ARG A 651 -32.82 -1.61 14.47
N ILE A 652 -32.94 -0.30 14.26
CA ILE A 652 -33.19 0.70 15.29
C ILE A 652 -34.44 1.46 14.88
N ARG A 653 -35.43 1.52 15.77
CA ARG A 653 -36.61 2.37 15.58
C ARG A 653 -36.59 3.56 16.52
N PHE A 654 -37.23 4.63 16.07
CA PHE A 654 -37.38 5.87 16.81
C PHE A 654 -38.87 6.21 16.93
N ALA A 655 -39.24 6.96 17.96
CA ALA A 655 -40.60 7.49 18.04
C ALA A 655 -40.81 8.54 16.94
N THR A 656 -41.92 8.42 16.19
CA THR A 656 -42.33 9.45 15.23
C THR A 656 -42.78 10.71 15.99
N LYS A 657 -42.59 11.89 15.41
CA LYS A 657 -42.99 13.18 16.03
C LYS A 657 -44.52 13.35 16.19
N SER A 658 -45.35 12.38 15.78
CA SER A 658 -46.81 12.44 15.79
C SER A 658 -47.45 11.97 17.12
N GLY A 659 -46.94 12.46 18.26
CA GLY A 659 -47.38 12.03 19.59
C GLY A 659 -47.61 13.13 20.63
N ARG A 660 -47.23 14.39 20.37
CA ARG A 660 -47.74 15.53 21.18
C ARG A 660 -49.14 15.88 20.67
N LYS A 661 -50.12 15.02 20.97
CA LYS A 661 -51.51 15.45 21.02
C LYS A 661 -51.58 16.58 22.05
N ARG A 662 -52.14 17.71 21.62
CA ARG A 662 -52.72 18.74 22.49
C ARG A 662 -53.36 18.06 23.71
N ARG A 663 -52.83 18.31 24.89
CA ARG A 663 -53.58 18.23 26.14
C ARG A 663 -53.41 19.58 26.82
#